data_AF-A0AA35ZSI2-F1
#
_entry.id   AF-A0AA35ZSI2-F1
#
_cell.length_a   1.000
_cell.length_b   1.000
_cell.length_c   1.000
_cell.angle_alpha   90.00
_cell.angle_beta   90.00
_cell.angle_gamma   90.00
#
_symmetry.space_group_name_H-M   'P 1'
#
loop_
_entity.id
_entity.type
_entity.pdbx_description
1 polymer ?
#
loop_
_entity_poly.entity_id
_entity_poly.type
_entity_poly.pdbx_seq_one_letter_code
_entity_poly.pdbx_strand_id
1 'polypeptide(L)'
;MASSSSGSVPAYPSQSWKYHVFLSFRGEDTRNTFVGYLYSALEQKGIYTYKDDKKLPQGELIGPSLMKAIRESQIAVIVFSENYADSSWCLEELAYIMNCRETRGQIVIPLFYDVEPSELRKQKQKYGEAFLKHELENKTKVESWRKALVDASNLSGWDIANRHESEFIKEIVSKISKMLHPLTSRVNDNLVGIEARVQDLKSRLKVGSSGVLKIGIWGVGGAGKTTLASYFYDEMSREFNGCCFVENIREESSKYGLKKLQEEILSSILKHNEVLGGVKEEMGHHIVRGEHPDNPEKHSRIWKEEDVVNICAMDATTELDMIEAIRFKHNSVDHIQRYKHLHPFVANTKNLRWIEWQGDLASPLLTNFPQRKLCCLILHNSSRTQLWEGYKILPNLKIMELCYMSFLMITPNFNGLPHLERFKLTGCRLLEEIHPSIGRLERLVFLSIEDCRRLKMFPPITQLKKLKTLSFSGCYKLFKLSEIQQNMDNLHLYNSGDTKLGLQLFCDLEELVLRKLDLSWCCLEDDDMSYALWELPNLQELNLEGNKFSQLSFTRLQLPRLKRLDVSWCRNLVKLSALPSSIAIVKADHCRSLRSFGDVSNCKWLWNFSHRWESKLGEAGIILNSMLQGNAVEDHFISVAFERQIPKGFVGRFFTGYSFTRRRPHDANDSEDTFTLRLPDDWTLMKHRGLNI
;
A
#
# COMPACT_ATOMS: atom_id res chain seq x y z
N MET A 1 -27.63 -34.13 51.84
CA MET A 1 -27.35 -32.79 52.40
C MET A 1 -26.03 -32.84 53.13
N ALA A 2 -25.01 -32.18 52.60
CA ALA A 2 -23.86 -31.62 53.33
C ALA A 2 -23.02 -30.85 52.30
N SER A 3 -23.08 -29.52 52.39
CA SER A 3 -22.23 -28.59 51.66
C SER A 3 -20.83 -28.57 52.27
N SER A 4 -19.79 -28.72 51.47
CA SER A 4 -18.43 -28.32 51.87
C SER A 4 -17.89 -27.27 50.89
N SER A 5 -17.80 -26.05 51.39
CA SER A 5 -17.15 -24.90 50.76
C SER A 5 -15.63 -25.10 50.72
N SER A 6 -15.02 -25.04 49.53
CA SER A 6 -13.59 -24.78 49.37
C SER A 6 -13.40 -23.35 48.87
N GLY A 7 -12.72 -22.54 49.67
CA GLY A 7 -12.54 -21.11 49.46
C GLY A 7 -11.86 -20.76 48.12
N SER A 8 -12.37 -19.71 47.48
CA SER A 8 -11.78 -19.08 46.31
C SER A 8 -10.48 -18.36 46.69
N VAL A 9 -9.35 -18.81 46.15
CA VAL A 9 -8.13 -18.02 46.06
C VAL A 9 -8.42 -16.81 45.17
N PRO A 10 -8.03 -15.57 45.54
CA PRO A 10 -8.29 -14.41 44.70
C PRO A 10 -7.52 -14.54 43.38
N ALA A 11 -8.26 -14.54 42.27
CA ALA A 11 -7.69 -14.50 40.93
C ALA A 11 -6.95 -13.18 40.73
N TYR A 12 -5.63 -13.24 40.53
CA TYR A 12 -4.87 -12.08 40.08
C TYR A 12 -5.36 -11.67 38.68
N PRO A 13 -5.56 -10.37 38.41
CA PRO A 13 -6.04 -9.91 37.11
C PRO A 13 -5.05 -10.33 36.01
N SER A 14 -5.57 -10.95 34.95
CA SER A 14 -4.81 -11.33 33.76
C SER A 14 -4.12 -10.09 33.18
N GLN A 15 -2.79 -10.02 33.29
CA GLN A 15 -1.99 -8.94 32.72
C GLN A 15 -2.04 -9.01 31.18
N SER A 16 -2.72 -8.06 30.54
CA SER A 16 -2.65 -7.87 29.10
C SER A 16 -1.45 -6.99 28.75
N TRP A 17 -0.39 -7.57 28.18
CA TRP A 17 0.72 -6.84 27.61
C TRP A 17 0.35 -6.35 26.20
N LYS A 18 0.57 -5.07 25.92
CA LYS A 18 0.31 -4.51 24.58
C LYS A 18 1.53 -4.64 23.68
N TYR A 19 2.73 -4.52 24.25
CA TYR A 19 4.00 -4.64 23.55
C TYR A 19 4.83 -5.78 24.16
N HIS A 20 5.58 -6.49 23.33
CA HIS A 20 6.53 -7.49 23.82
C HIS A 20 7.76 -6.79 24.41
N VAL A 21 8.26 -5.74 23.75
CA VAL A 21 9.49 -5.04 24.13
C VAL A 21 9.27 -3.52 24.15
N PHE A 22 9.82 -2.83 25.13
CA PHE A 22 10.03 -1.38 25.15
C PHE A 22 11.53 -1.08 25.03
N LEU A 23 11.92 -0.17 24.13
CA LEU A 23 13.31 0.28 24.00
C LEU A 23 13.49 1.66 24.66
N SER A 24 14.29 1.73 25.73
CA SER A 24 14.77 2.99 26.32
C SER A 24 16.20 3.25 25.86
N PHE A 25 16.46 4.43 25.31
CA PHE A 25 17.77 4.78 24.75
C PHE A 25 17.94 6.31 24.62
N ARG A 26 19.19 6.76 24.50
CA ARG A 26 19.48 8.15 24.14
C ARG A 26 19.32 8.33 22.63
N GLY A 27 18.28 9.06 22.23
CA GLY A 27 17.95 9.24 20.82
C GLY A 27 18.97 10.01 19.97
N GLU A 28 19.86 10.78 20.58
CA GLU A 28 20.97 11.44 19.87
C GLU A 28 22.13 10.47 19.56
N ASP A 29 22.34 9.46 20.41
CA ASP A 29 23.51 8.59 20.31
C ASP A 29 23.25 7.37 19.40
N THR A 30 22.09 6.72 19.56
CA THR A 30 21.90 5.35 19.03
C THR A 30 20.69 5.14 18.12
N ARG A 31 19.84 6.17 17.92
CA ARG A 31 18.50 6.05 17.28
C ARG A 31 18.52 5.46 15.86
N ASN A 32 19.46 5.92 15.04
CA ASN A 32 19.58 5.56 13.62
C ASN A 32 20.72 4.55 13.37
N THR A 33 21.43 4.14 14.42
CA THR A 33 22.52 3.18 14.38
C THR A 33 22.06 1.91 15.09
N PHE A 34 22.69 1.56 16.21
CA PHE A 34 22.45 0.32 16.94
C PHE A 34 20.98 0.06 17.28
N VAL A 35 20.26 1.05 17.85
CA VAL A 35 18.84 0.89 18.22
C VAL A 35 17.95 0.77 16.98
N GLY A 36 18.31 1.45 15.89
CA GLY A 36 17.62 1.33 14.61
C GLY A 36 17.68 -0.09 14.05
N TYR A 37 18.87 -0.69 14.05
CA TYR A 37 19.08 -2.07 13.60
C TYR A 37 18.46 -3.09 14.55
N LEU A 38 18.57 -2.89 15.86
CA LEU A 38 17.95 -3.75 16.87
C LEU A 38 16.42 -3.77 16.73
N TYR A 39 15.80 -2.59 16.60
CA TYR A 39 14.36 -2.47 16.39
C TYR A 39 13.91 -3.21 15.12
N SER A 40 14.61 -2.99 14.01
CA SER A 40 14.31 -3.65 12.73
C SER A 40 14.41 -5.18 12.84
N ALA A 41 15.42 -5.68 13.56
CA ALA A 41 15.62 -7.12 13.75
C ALA A 41 14.56 -7.75 14.68
N LEU A 42 14.09 -7.03 15.70
CA LEU A 42 12.97 -7.47 16.55
C LEU A 42 11.66 -7.58 15.75
N GLU A 43 11.34 -6.55 14.95
CA GLU A 43 10.14 -6.53 14.10
C GLU A 43 10.18 -7.62 13.03
N GLN A 44 11.33 -7.87 12.40
CA GLN A 44 11.52 -8.99 11.45
C GLN A 44 11.25 -10.37 12.05
N LYS A 45 11.37 -10.52 13.37
CA LYS A 45 11.05 -11.75 14.10
C LYS A 45 9.62 -11.78 14.67
N GLY A 46 8.79 -10.79 14.33
CA GLY A 46 7.42 -10.67 14.82
C GLY A 46 7.33 -10.26 16.29
N ILE A 47 8.41 -9.70 16.86
CA ILE A 47 8.44 -9.23 18.25
C ILE A 47 7.98 -7.78 18.25
N TYR A 48 6.68 -7.58 18.48
CA TYR A 48 6.06 -6.26 18.56
C TYR A 48 6.72 -5.35 19.60
N THR A 49 7.45 -4.35 19.13
CA THR A 49 8.36 -3.51 19.93
C THR A 49 7.91 -2.06 19.91
N TYR A 50 7.91 -1.39 21.08
CA TYR A 50 7.74 0.04 21.19
C TYR A 50 9.11 0.74 21.18
N LYS A 51 9.32 1.60 20.18
CA LYS A 51 10.49 2.49 20.05
C LYS A 51 10.01 3.94 20.04
N ASP A 52 10.62 4.79 20.87
CA ASP A 52 10.28 6.21 20.86
C ASP A 52 10.96 6.95 19.68
N ASP A 53 10.14 7.31 18.69
CA ASP A 53 10.59 7.94 17.44
C ASP A 53 10.47 9.48 17.45
N LYS A 54 10.09 10.12 18.56
CA LYS A 54 9.89 11.58 18.59
C LYS A 54 11.12 12.33 19.08
N LYS A 55 11.68 13.21 18.24
CA LYS A 55 12.49 14.35 18.72
C LYS A 55 11.55 15.36 19.36
N LEU A 56 11.28 15.23 20.66
CA LEU A 56 10.47 16.22 21.39
C LEU A 56 11.32 17.43 21.81
N PRO A 57 10.77 18.66 21.82
CA PRO A 57 11.45 19.85 22.31
C PRO A 57 11.80 19.73 23.81
N GLN A 58 12.93 20.31 24.23
CA GLN A 58 13.36 20.39 25.62
C GLN A 58 12.31 21.13 26.48
N GLY A 59 11.77 20.48 27.52
CA GLY A 59 11.07 21.17 28.62
C GLY A 59 9.73 20.60 29.12
N GLU A 60 9.18 19.51 28.57
CA GLU A 60 7.90 18.95 29.05
C GLU A 60 8.06 17.62 29.80
N LEU A 61 7.25 17.43 30.85
CA LEU A 61 7.08 16.19 31.60
C LEU A 61 6.75 15.03 30.65
N ILE A 62 7.22 13.82 30.98
CA ILE A 62 6.90 12.61 30.22
C ILE A 62 5.39 12.53 29.94
N GLY A 63 5.02 12.46 28.66
CA GLY A 63 3.63 12.31 28.25
C GLY A 63 3.01 11.03 28.83
N PRO A 64 1.73 11.06 29.29
CA PRO A 64 1.02 9.89 29.81
C PRO A 64 1.05 8.65 28.89
N SER A 65 1.23 8.86 27.58
CA SER A 65 1.35 7.81 26.58
C SER A 65 2.64 6.98 26.70
N LEU A 66 3.76 7.58 27.07
CA LEU A 66 5.05 6.88 27.19
C LEU A 66 5.09 6.02 28.45
N MET A 67 4.67 6.58 29.59
CA MET A 67 4.51 5.84 30.85
C MET A 67 3.55 4.66 30.67
N LYS A 68 2.48 4.86 29.90
CA LYS A 68 1.57 3.79 29.53
C LYS A 68 2.26 2.72 28.68
N ALA A 69 3.08 3.09 27.69
CA ALA A 69 3.84 2.14 26.88
C ALA A 69 4.83 1.31 27.70
N ILE A 70 5.61 1.95 28.59
CA ILE A 70 6.51 1.25 29.51
C ILE A 70 5.73 0.23 30.34
N ARG A 71 4.62 0.67 30.96
CA ARG A 71 3.79 -0.16 31.83
C ARG A 71 3.11 -1.33 31.09
N GLU A 72 2.79 -1.15 29.81
CA GLU A 72 2.12 -2.14 28.96
C GLU A 72 3.11 -3.01 28.16
N SER A 73 4.41 -2.91 28.45
CA SER A 73 5.45 -3.71 27.80
C SER A 73 5.93 -4.84 28.69
N GLN A 74 6.10 -6.03 28.12
CA GLN A 74 6.49 -7.22 28.88
C GLN A 74 7.98 -7.23 29.26
N ILE A 75 8.83 -6.79 28.33
CA ILE A 75 10.29 -6.65 28.50
C ILE A 75 10.66 -5.18 28.26
N ALA A 76 11.49 -4.60 29.11
CA ALA A 76 12.13 -3.31 28.88
C ALA A 76 13.62 -3.51 28.61
N VAL A 77 14.07 -3.12 27.42
CA VAL A 77 15.49 -3.11 27.03
C VAL A 77 16.01 -1.70 27.17
N ILE A 78 17.06 -1.53 27.96
CA ILE A 78 17.68 -0.22 28.22
C ILE A 78 19.04 -0.21 27.53
N VAL A 79 19.24 0.73 26.60
CA VAL A 79 20.51 0.91 25.89
C VAL A 79 21.25 2.10 26.49
N PHE A 80 22.23 1.79 27.33
CA PHE A 80 23.12 2.78 27.93
C PHE A 80 24.22 3.16 26.95
N SER A 81 24.25 4.44 26.57
CA SER A 81 25.28 5.07 25.74
C SER A 81 26.00 6.16 26.54
N GLU A 82 27.09 6.73 26.00
CA GLU A 82 27.94 7.69 26.72
C GLU A 82 27.14 8.88 27.31
N ASN A 83 26.19 9.43 26.55
CA ASN A 83 25.41 10.62 26.94
C ASN A 83 23.99 10.29 27.43
N TYR A 84 23.74 9.06 27.86
CA TYR A 84 22.39 8.65 28.31
C TYR A 84 21.88 9.50 29.48
N ALA A 85 22.73 9.76 30.47
CA ALA A 85 22.36 10.51 31.68
C ALA A 85 22.19 12.03 31.46
N ASP A 86 22.61 12.58 30.32
CA ASP A 86 22.39 14.00 30.01
C ASP A 86 20.89 14.31 29.84
N SER A 87 20.09 13.30 29.50
CA SER A 87 18.66 13.44 29.32
C SER A 87 17.90 13.12 30.61
N SER A 88 17.27 14.13 31.21
CA SER A 88 16.31 13.93 32.31
C SER A 88 15.19 12.97 31.92
N TRP A 89 14.80 12.95 30.64
CA TRP A 89 13.77 12.06 30.11
C TRP A 89 14.20 10.59 30.14
N CYS A 90 15.40 10.27 29.66
CA CYS A 90 15.98 8.92 29.78
C CYS A 90 16.07 8.47 31.25
N LEU A 91 16.46 9.38 32.16
CA LEU A 91 16.53 9.08 33.59
C LEU A 91 15.15 8.87 34.24
N GLU A 92 14.13 9.61 33.81
CA GLU A 92 12.76 9.42 34.27
C GLU A 92 12.14 8.11 33.72
N GLU A 93 12.38 7.77 32.45
CA GLU A 93 12.01 6.46 31.90
C GLU A 93 12.65 5.33 32.70
N LEU A 94 13.96 5.43 32.96
CA LEU A 94 14.72 4.45 33.71
C LEU A 94 14.14 4.24 35.10
N ALA A 95 13.89 5.31 35.84
CA ALA A 95 13.28 5.22 37.17
C ALA A 95 11.90 4.55 37.12
N TYR A 96 11.09 4.85 36.10
CA TYR A 96 9.77 4.24 35.95
C TYR A 96 9.82 2.77 35.54
N ILE A 97 10.76 2.38 34.66
CA ILE A 97 11.02 0.99 34.27
C ILE A 97 11.41 0.19 35.52
N MET A 98 12.32 0.71 36.34
CA MET A 98 12.75 0.04 37.57
C MET A 98 11.61 -0.11 38.58
N ASN A 99 10.74 0.89 38.70
CA ASN A 99 9.50 0.78 39.48
C ASN A 99 8.54 -0.28 38.91
N CYS A 100 8.38 -0.38 37.58
CA CYS A 100 7.55 -1.41 36.95
C CYS A 100 8.13 -2.83 37.13
N ARG A 101 9.46 -2.95 37.16
CA ARG A 101 10.14 -4.22 37.50
C ARG A 101 9.75 -4.68 38.91
N GLU A 102 9.84 -3.81 39.90
CA GLU A 102 9.51 -4.13 41.30
C GLU A 102 8.02 -4.40 41.51
N THR A 103 7.15 -3.57 40.92
CA THR A 103 5.71 -3.61 41.19
C THR A 103 4.92 -4.58 40.31
N ARG A 104 5.43 -4.91 39.12
CA ARG A 104 4.70 -5.72 38.10
C ARG A 104 5.47 -6.93 37.60
N GLY A 105 6.72 -7.12 38.05
CA GLY A 105 7.58 -8.20 37.55
C GLY A 105 8.02 -8.02 36.09
N GLN A 106 8.04 -6.79 35.59
CA GLN A 106 8.54 -6.50 34.24
C GLN A 106 9.99 -6.95 34.10
N ILE A 107 10.32 -7.63 33.01
CA ILE A 107 11.68 -8.11 32.74
C ILE A 107 12.51 -6.93 32.22
N VAL A 108 13.68 -6.68 32.80
CA VAL A 108 14.57 -5.58 32.41
C VAL A 108 15.91 -6.13 31.91
N ILE A 109 16.33 -5.69 30.72
CA ILE A 109 17.58 -6.10 30.06
C ILE A 109 18.43 -4.86 29.79
N PRO A 110 19.54 -4.64 30.51
CA PRO A 110 20.47 -3.58 30.19
C PRO A 110 21.45 -4.01 29.08
N LEU A 111 21.66 -3.13 28.12
CA LEU A 111 22.66 -3.20 27.06
C LEU A 111 23.63 -2.03 27.24
N PHE A 112 24.92 -2.33 27.27
CA PHE A 112 25.98 -1.33 27.45
C PHE A 112 26.67 -1.08 26.11
N TYR A 113 26.36 0.05 25.48
CA TYR A 113 26.84 0.45 24.16
C TYR A 113 27.99 1.45 24.31
N ASP A 114 29.22 0.99 24.11
CA ASP A 114 30.46 1.76 24.29
C ASP A 114 30.60 2.44 25.67
N VAL A 115 30.04 1.82 26.71
CA VAL A 115 30.13 2.28 28.10
C VAL A 115 30.35 1.10 29.03
N GLU A 116 31.22 1.24 30.03
CA GLU A 116 31.39 0.17 31.02
C GLU A 116 30.30 0.21 32.11
N PRO A 117 29.75 -0.95 32.55
CA PRO A 117 28.82 -1.01 33.68
C PRO A 117 29.39 -0.45 34.99
N SER A 118 30.72 -0.39 35.12
CA SER A 118 31.42 0.15 36.28
C SER A 118 31.26 1.68 36.39
N GLU A 119 31.15 2.37 35.26
CA GLU A 119 31.01 3.83 35.15
C GLU A 119 29.61 4.27 35.58
N LEU A 120 28.58 3.51 35.19
CA LEU A 120 27.19 3.74 35.63
C LEU A 120 27.03 3.51 37.12
N ARG A 121 27.62 2.43 37.66
CA ARG A 121 27.53 2.08 39.09
C ARG A 121 28.20 3.12 39.98
N LYS A 122 29.39 3.57 39.59
CA LYS A 122 30.17 4.55 40.36
C LYS A 122 29.79 6.00 40.01
N GLN A 123 28.98 6.20 38.97
CA GLN A 123 28.52 7.50 38.48
C GLN A 123 29.71 8.45 38.25
N LYS A 124 30.73 7.94 37.55
CA LYS A 124 31.97 8.65 37.23
C LYS A 124 31.97 9.13 35.78
N GLN A 125 32.96 9.93 35.41
CA GLN A 125 33.11 10.49 34.06
C GLN A 125 31.84 11.23 33.60
N LYS A 126 31.39 11.02 32.36
CA LYS A 126 30.21 11.63 31.73
C LYS A 126 28.94 11.49 32.55
N TYR A 127 28.71 10.33 33.16
CA TYR A 127 27.54 10.12 34.03
C TYR A 127 27.62 10.98 35.30
N GLY A 128 28.82 11.15 35.87
CA GLY A 128 29.04 12.02 37.03
C GLY A 128 28.81 13.50 36.68
N GLU A 129 29.34 13.95 35.55
CA GLU A 129 29.15 15.30 35.01
C GLU A 129 27.66 15.61 34.76
N ALA A 130 26.94 14.67 34.15
CA ALA A 130 25.50 14.78 33.89
C ALA A 130 24.69 14.96 35.19
N PHE A 131 24.99 14.18 36.23
CA PHE A 131 24.28 14.32 37.50
C PHE A 131 24.63 15.60 38.27
N LEU A 132 25.88 16.10 38.19
CA LEU A 132 26.21 17.41 38.76
C LEU A 132 25.37 18.53 38.15
N LYS A 133 25.09 18.45 36.85
CA LYS A 133 24.17 19.37 36.16
C LYS A 133 22.74 19.21 36.66
N HIS A 134 22.23 17.97 36.75
CA HIS A 134 20.86 17.71 37.20
C HIS A 134 20.63 18.08 38.67
N GLU A 135 21.64 18.05 39.54
CA GLU A 135 21.54 18.49 40.94
C GLU A 135 21.18 19.98 41.09
N LEU A 136 21.57 20.80 40.12
CA LEU A 136 21.22 22.23 40.09
C LEU A 136 19.76 22.44 39.65
N GLU A 137 19.26 21.59 38.75
CA GLU A 137 18.00 21.79 38.03
C GLU A 137 16.82 20.96 38.60
N ASN A 138 17.08 19.80 39.22
CA ASN A 138 16.08 18.77 39.53
C ASN A 138 16.22 18.15 40.93
N LYS A 139 16.46 19.00 41.95
CA LYS A 139 16.81 18.60 43.34
C LYS A 139 15.96 17.48 43.97
N THR A 140 14.68 17.36 43.64
CA THR A 140 13.78 16.37 44.25
C THR A 140 13.80 15.00 43.58
N LYS A 141 14.28 14.90 42.33
CA LYS A 141 14.25 13.66 41.52
C LYS A 141 15.61 12.98 41.37
N VAL A 142 16.70 13.73 41.49
CA VAL A 142 18.06 13.25 41.23
C VAL A 142 18.40 12.00 42.05
N GLU A 143 18.03 11.94 43.33
CA GLU A 143 18.33 10.77 44.17
C GLU A 143 17.63 9.50 43.64
N SER A 144 16.39 9.63 43.16
CA SER A 144 15.65 8.52 42.55
C SER A 144 16.29 8.05 41.24
N TRP A 145 16.83 8.97 40.45
CA TRP A 145 17.53 8.65 39.21
C TRP A 145 18.89 7.98 39.47
N ARG A 146 19.66 8.50 40.43
CA ARG A 146 20.93 7.88 40.86
C ARG A 146 20.70 6.45 41.32
N LYS A 147 19.68 6.22 42.15
CA LYS A 147 19.30 4.87 42.59
C LYS A 147 18.90 3.98 41.42
N ALA A 148 18.00 4.43 40.55
CA ALA A 148 17.54 3.63 39.41
C ALA A 148 18.68 3.23 38.46
N LEU A 149 19.66 4.13 38.25
CA LEU A 149 20.84 3.85 37.44
C LEU A 149 21.75 2.79 38.09
N VAL A 150 21.98 2.88 39.40
CA VAL A 150 22.75 1.86 40.14
C VAL A 150 22.03 0.52 40.10
N ASP A 151 20.73 0.50 40.34
CA ASP A 151 19.93 -0.73 40.36
C ASP A 151 19.90 -1.40 38.98
N ALA A 152 19.73 -0.62 37.91
CA ALA A 152 19.75 -1.14 36.54
C ALA A 152 21.14 -1.65 36.11
N SER A 153 22.21 -0.95 36.50
CA SER A 153 23.59 -1.36 36.18
C SER A 153 24.10 -2.56 36.98
N ASN A 154 23.41 -2.92 38.08
CA ASN A 154 23.66 -4.15 38.83
C ASN A 154 22.94 -5.39 38.25
N LEU A 155 22.02 -5.21 37.28
CA LEU A 155 21.41 -6.33 36.59
C LEU A 155 22.42 -6.99 35.63
N SER A 156 22.24 -8.27 35.36
CA SER A 156 23.01 -8.99 34.34
C SER A 156 22.67 -8.43 32.95
N GLY A 157 23.43 -7.44 32.50
CA GLY A 157 23.34 -6.87 31.16
C GLY A 157 24.42 -7.39 30.22
N TRP A 158 24.38 -6.92 28.98
CA TRP A 158 25.30 -7.33 27.93
C TRP A 158 26.18 -6.18 27.46
N ASP A 159 27.48 -6.43 27.41
CA ASP A 159 28.50 -5.48 26.96
C ASP A 159 28.75 -5.65 25.45
N ILE A 160 28.71 -4.53 24.73
CA ILE A 160 28.89 -4.47 23.27
C ILE A 160 30.37 -4.32 22.90
N ALA A 161 31.24 -3.96 23.86
CA ALA A 161 32.64 -3.68 23.60
C ALA A 161 33.34 -4.84 22.86
N ASN A 162 33.93 -4.53 21.70
CA ASN A 162 34.71 -5.42 20.83
C ASN A 162 33.96 -6.56 20.08
N ARG A 163 32.65 -6.44 19.83
CA ARG A 163 31.88 -7.44 19.04
C ARG A 163 31.29 -6.83 17.76
N HIS A 164 31.11 -7.65 16.72
CA HIS A 164 30.38 -7.24 15.51
C HIS A 164 28.89 -7.02 15.86
N GLU A 165 28.41 -5.78 15.69
CA GLU A 165 27.05 -5.35 16.08
C GLU A 165 25.95 -6.24 15.49
N SER A 166 26.11 -6.71 14.25
CA SER A 166 25.11 -7.52 13.56
C SER A 166 24.94 -8.92 14.17
N GLU A 167 26.02 -9.53 14.66
CA GLU A 167 25.97 -10.83 15.36
C GLU A 167 25.36 -10.66 16.74
N PHE A 168 25.73 -9.57 17.43
CA PHE A 168 25.22 -9.25 18.74
C PHE A 168 23.71 -8.97 18.73
N ILE A 169 23.21 -8.21 17.75
CA ILE A 169 21.77 -7.98 17.55
C ILE A 169 21.03 -9.30 17.35
N LYS A 170 21.57 -10.23 16.54
CA LYS A 170 20.98 -11.56 16.35
C LYS A 170 20.90 -12.34 17.68
N GLU A 171 21.93 -12.25 18.51
CA GLU A 171 21.95 -12.87 19.85
C GLU A 171 20.86 -12.28 20.76
N ILE A 172 20.72 -10.94 20.78
CA ILE A 172 19.71 -10.23 21.59
C ILE A 172 18.31 -10.69 21.20
N VAL A 173 18.01 -10.62 19.91
CA VAL A 173 16.70 -10.98 19.36
C VAL A 173 16.38 -12.44 19.65
N SER A 174 17.36 -13.35 19.51
CA SER A 174 17.19 -14.77 19.83
C SER A 174 16.86 -15.00 21.30
N LYS A 175 17.55 -14.31 22.23
CA LYS A 175 17.27 -14.44 23.66
C LYS A 175 15.92 -13.85 24.05
N ILE A 176 15.58 -12.66 23.56
CA ILE A 176 14.26 -12.05 23.80
C ILE A 176 13.15 -12.98 23.31
N SER A 177 13.30 -13.56 22.10
CA SER A 177 12.35 -14.53 21.56
C SER A 177 12.17 -15.75 22.49
N LYS A 178 13.26 -16.31 23.01
CA LYS A 178 13.22 -17.43 23.97
C LYS A 178 12.54 -17.04 25.29
N MET A 179 12.69 -15.81 25.76
CA MET A 179 12.06 -15.33 27.00
C MET A 179 10.54 -15.09 26.86
N LEU A 180 10.06 -14.85 25.64
CA LEU A 180 8.63 -14.70 25.35
C LEU A 180 7.91 -16.07 25.22
N HIS A 181 8.63 -17.14 24.89
CA HIS A 181 8.11 -18.50 24.64
C HIS A 181 7.41 -19.19 25.85
N PRO A 182 7.83 -19.03 27.13
CA PRO A 182 7.17 -19.65 28.28
C PRO A 182 5.81 -19.02 28.64
N LEU A 183 5.51 -17.84 28.10
CA LEU A 183 4.39 -17.00 28.54
C LEU A 183 3.18 -17.08 27.60
N THR A 184 3.36 -17.56 26.37
CA THR A 184 2.30 -17.73 25.36
C THR A 184 1.67 -19.13 25.34
N SER A 185 2.26 -20.13 26.01
CA SER A 185 1.76 -21.53 26.01
C SER A 185 0.52 -21.79 26.88
N ARG A 186 0.05 -20.80 27.66
CA ARG A 186 -1.06 -20.95 28.63
C ARG A 186 -2.46 -21.15 28.02
N VAL A 187 -2.59 -21.24 26.70
CA VAL A 187 -3.91 -21.41 26.03
C VAL A 187 -4.31 -22.89 25.87
N ASN A 188 -3.39 -23.84 26.00
CA ASN A 188 -3.58 -25.21 25.48
C ASN A 188 -3.58 -26.34 26.51
N ASP A 189 -3.82 -26.06 27.80
CA ASP A 189 -3.80 -27.08 28.87
C ASP A 189 -4.93 -28.16 28.77
N ASN A 190 -5.82 -28.07 27.78
CA ASN A 190 -6.99 -28.94 27.64
C ASN A 190 -6.88 -30.05 26.56
N LEU A 191 -5.73 -30.22 25.90
CA LEU A 191 -5.55 -31.25 24.84
C LEU A 191 -4.92 -32.55 25.39
N VAL A 192 -5.73 -33.58 25.61
CA VAL A 192 -5.28 -34.87 26.16
C VAL A 192 -4.58 -35.72 25.08
N GLY A 193 -3.32 -36.10 25.31
CA GLY A 193 -2.59 -37.09 24.50
C GLY A 193 -2.07 -36.61 23.15
N ILE A 194 -2.13 -35.29 22.85
CA ILE A 194 -1.61 -34.73 21.61
C ILE A 194 -0.07 -34.73 21.57
N GLU A 195 0.56 -34.53 22.72
CA GLU A 195 2.02 -34.43 22.87
C GLU A 195 2.74 -35.67 22.31
N ALA A 196 2.29 -36.88 22.67
CA ALA A 196 2.92 -38.12 22.19
C ALA A 196 2.87 -38.26 20.65
N ARG A 197 1.80 -37.79 20.01
CA ARG A 197 1.62 -37.84 18.55
C ARG A 197 2.49 -36.80 17.84
N VAL A 198 2.66 -35.64 18.47
CA VAL A 198 3.52 -34.56 17.98
C VAL A 198 4.99 -34.97 18.06
N GLN A 199 5.41 -35.60 19.16
CA GLN A 199 6.77 -36.14 19.29
C GLN A 199 7.08 -37.24 18.25
N ASP A 200 6.12 -38.11 17.92
CA ASP A 200 6.26 -39.07 16.81
C ASP A 200 6.46 -38.33 15.47
N LEU A 201 5.66 -37.31 15.16
CA LEU A 201 5.83 -36.51 13.93
C LEU A 201 7.19 -35.80 13.88
N LYS A 202 7.65 -35.23 15.00
CA LYS A 202 8.97 -34.58 15.10
C LYS A 202 10.12 -35.55 14.80
N SER A 203 10.05 -36.75 15.36
CA SER A 203 11.06 -37.79 15.13
C SER A 203 11.18 -38.19 13.65
N ARG A 204 10.06 -38.13 12.91
CA ARG A 204 10.00 -38.42 11.47
C ARG A 204 10.50 -37.27 10.61
N LEU A 205 10.39 -36.03 11.07
CA LEU A 205 10.75 -34.84 10.31
C LEU A 205 12.26 -34.70 10.08
N LYS A 206 13.08 -35.23 10.99
CA LYS A 206 14.57 -35.16 10.93
C LYS A 206 15.08 -33.77 10.56
N VAL A 207 14.62 -32.74 11.28
CA VAL A 207 15.00 -31.34 11.04
C VAL A 207 16.52 -31.19 10.99
N GLY A 208 17.04 -30.53 9.94
CA GLY A 208 18.47 -30.34 9.72
C GLY A 208 19.12 -31.33 8.73
N SER A 209 18.38 -32.32 8.23
CA SER A 209 18.83 -33.15 7.10
C SER A 209 18.58 -32.46 5.75
N SER A 210 19.43 -32.72 4.75
CA SER A 210 19.27 -32.14 3.41
C SER A 210 18.18 -32.86 2.61
N GLY A 211 17.25 -32.12 2.02
CA GLY A 211 16.20 -32.65 1.14
C GLY A 211 14.81 -32.06 1.37
N VAL A 212 13.83 -32.52 0.58
CA VAL A 212 12.41 -32.13 0.70
C VAL A 212 11.59 -33.33 1.17
N LEU A 213 11.07 -33.27 2.40
CA LEU A 213 10.28 -34.33 3.00
C LEU A 213 8.78 -34.02 2.90
N LYS A 214 7.97 -35.03 2.54
CA LYS A 214 6.51 -34.96 2.56
C LYS A 214 5.98 -35.94 3.62
N ILE A 215 5.21 -35.44 4.57
CA ILE A 215 4.58 -36.25 5.62
C ILE A 215 3.06 -36.20 5.44
N GLY A 216 2.43 -37.39 5.41
CA GLY A 216 0.98 -37.52 5.32
C GLY A 216 0.36 -37.91 6.65
N ILE A 217 -0.69 -37.20 7.08
CA ILE A 217 -1.54 -37.55 8.22
C ILE A 217 -2.89 -38.03 7.68
N TRP A 218 -3.29 -39.28 7.99
CA TRP A 218 -4.50 -39.90 7.46
C TRP A 218 -5.30 -40.62 8.56
N GLY A 219 -6.59 -40.85 8.33
CA GLY A 219 -7.50 -41.47 9.30
C GLY A 219 -8.95 -41.01 9.16
N VAL A 220 -9.86 -41.62 9.91
CA VAL A 220 -11.31 -41.34 9.86
C VAL A 220 -11.67 -39.89 10.23
N GLY A 221 -12.82 -39.41 9.77
CA GLY A 221 -13.36 -38.09 10.14
C GLY A 221 -13.51 -37.94 11.66
N GLY A 222 -13.23 -36.75 12.20
CA GLY A 222 -13.33 -36.50 13.64
C GLY A 222 -12.13 -36.98 14.49
N ALA A 223 -11.16 -37.70 13.92
CA ALA A 223 -10.00 -38.21 14.66
C ALA A 223 -8.96 -37.16 15.13
N GLY A 224 -9.23 -35.86 14.93
CA GLY A 224 -8.32 -34.77 15.33
C GLY A 224 -7.13 -34.52 14.40
N LYS A 225 -7.19 -34.91 13.12
CA LYS A 225 -6.08 -34.73 12.15
C LYS A 225 -5.71 -33.26 11.95
N THR A 226 -6.70 -32.41 11.71
CA THR A 226 -6.50 -30.96 11.53
C THR A 226 -5.93 -30.33 12.80
N THR A 227 -6.45 -30.75 13.97
CA THR A 227 -5.95 -30.32 15.28
C THR A 227 -4.49 -30.70 15.50
N LEU A 228 -4.10 -31.93 15.16
CA LEU A 228 -2.72 -32.38 15.24
C LEU A 228 -1.80 -31.61 14.27
N ALA A 229 -2.25 -31.38 13.03
CA ALA A 229 -1.48 -30.62 12.04
C ALA A 229 -1.29 -29.15 12.45
N SER A 230 -2.33 -28.51 12.98
CA SER A 230 -2.29 -27.14 13.49
C SER A 230 -1.35 -27.02 14.70
N TYR A 231 -1.48 -27.92 15.69
CA TYR A 231 -0.60 -27.92 16.86
C TYR A 231 0.87 -28.17 16.46
N PHE A 232 1.11 -29.12 15.56
CA PHE A 232 2.46 -29.39 15.04
C PHE A 232 3.02 -28.17 14.29
N TYR A 233 2.19 -27.47 13.52
CA TYR A 233 2.58 -26.24 12.83
C TYR A 233 2.95 -25.12 13.82
N ASP A 234 2.13 -24.90 14.85
CA ASP A 234 2.40 -23.86 15.86
C ASP A 234 3.72 -24.08 16.58
N GLU A 235 4.12 -25.33 16.77
CA GLU A 235 5.37 -25.70 17.41
C GLU A 235 6.57 -25.62 16.45
N MET A 236 6.42 -26.13 15.22
CA MET A 236 7.54 -26.28 14.27
C MET A 236 7.78 -25.08 13.37
N SER A 237 6.77 -24.24 13.14
CA SER A 237 6.80 -23.13 12.17
C SER A 237 7.96 -22.16 12.38
N ARG A 238 8.47 -22.03 13.62
CA ARG A 238 9.58 -21.14 13.99
C ARG A 238 10.97 -21.70 13.67
N GLU A 239 11.08 -23.00 13.39
CA GLU A 239 12.35 -23.65 12.99
C GLU A 239 12.65 -23.50 11.49
N PHE A 240 11.68 -23.04 10.70
CA PHE A 240 11.81 -22.88 9.25
C PHE A 240 11.88 -21.40 8.86
N ASN A 241 12.66 -21.08 7.83
CA ASN A 241 12.77 -19.72 7.29
C ASN A 241 11.44 -19.19 6.73
N GLY A 242 10.59 -20.08 6.21
CA GLY A 242 9.25 -19.78 5.72
C GLY A 242 8.31 -20.93 6.04
N CYS A 243 7.09 -20.60 6.46
CA CYS A 243 6.09 -21.55 6.92
C CYS A 243 4.70 -21.04 6.54
N CYS A 244 3.81 -21.96 6.20
CA CYS A 244 2.42 -21.65 5.88
C CYS A 244 1.52 -22.80 6.36
N PHE A 245 0.40 -22.44 6.97
CA PHE A 245 -0.66 -23.37 7.32
C PHE A 245 -1.90 -23.02 6.50
N VAL A 246 -2.39 -23.98 5.71
CA VAL A 246 -3.56 -23.78 4.85
C VAL A 246 -4.67 -24.70 5.30
N GLU A 247 -5.74 -24.11 5.81
CA GLU A 247 -6.93 -24.83 6.22
C GLU A 247 -7.93 -24.98 5.05
N ASN A 248 -8.84 -25.96 5.17
CA ASN A 248 -10.00 -26.10 4.29
C ASN A 248 -9.71 -26.09 2.78
N ILE A 249 -8.56 -26.63 2.36
CA ILE A 249 -8.07 -26.63 0.96
C ILE A 249 -9.15 -27.04 -0.04
N ARG A 250 -9.97 -28.06 0.29
CA ARG A 250 -11.04 -28.54 -0.60
C ARG A 250 -12.13 -27.49 -0.84
N GLU A 251 -12.52 -26.76 0.20
CA GLU A 251 -13.55 -25.74 0.13
C GLU A 251 -13.02 -24.47 -0.55
N GLU A 252 -11.84 -23.99 -0.13
CA GLU A 252 -11.22 -22.79 -0.68
C GLU A 252 -10.86 -22.94 -2.17
N SER A 253 -10.31 -24.09 -2.58
CA SER A 253 -10.01 -24.35 -4.00
C SER A 253 -11.27 -24.46 -4.86
N SER A 254 -12.38 -24.97 -4.32
CA SER A 254 -13.65 -25.04 -5.05
C SER A 254 -14.31 -23.67 -5.25
N LYS A 255 -14.12 -22.76 -4.29
CA LYS A 255 -14.75 -21.43 -4.28
C LYS A 255 -13.96 -20.38 -5.06
N TYR A 256 -12.63 -20.45 -5.00
CA TYR A 256 -11.76 -19.40 -5.55
C TYR A 256 -10.72 -19.91 -6.55
N GLY A 257 -10.65 -21.22 -6.79
CA GLY A 257 -9.67 -21.85 -7.66
C GLY A 257 -8.28 -21.96 -7.02
N LEU A 258 -7.44 -22.82 -7.61
CA LEU A 258 -6.09 -23.12 -7.09
C LEU A 258 -5.14 -21.91 -7.12
N LYS A 259 -5.38 -20.93 -8.00
CA LYS A 259 -4.53 -19.74 -8.14
C LYS A 259 -4.51 -18.90 -6.87
N LYS A 260 -5.67 -18.70 -6.23
CA LYS A 260 -5.76 -17.92 -4.99
C LYS A 260 -5.05 -18.63 -3.83
N LEU A 261 -5.19 -19.96 -3.75
CA LEU A 261 -4.50 -20.79 -2.76
C LEU A 261 -2.97 -20.71 -2.93
N GLN A 262 -2.48 -20.70 -4.17
CA GLN A 262 -1.05 -20.50 -4.46
C GLN A 262 -0.58 -19.11 -4.02
N GLU A 263 -1.36 -18.06 -4.27
CA GLU A 263 -1.04 -16.70 -3.84
C GLU A 263 -0.98 -16.58 -2.31
N GLU A 264 -1.89 -17.25 -1.59
CA GLU A 264 -1.93 -17.30 -0.13
C GLU A 264 -0.73 -18.05 0.46
N ILE A 265 -0.37 -19.20 -0.11
CA ILE A 265 0.83 -19.95 0.30
C ILE A 265 2.08 -19.09 0.10
N LEU A 266 2.19 -18.44 -1.05
CA LEU A 266 3.35 -17.61 -1.38
C LEU A 266 3.44 -16.36 -0.49
N SER A 267 2.33 -15.67 -0.22
CA SER A 267 2.33 -14.50 0.67
C SER A 267 2.70 -14.88 2.09
N SER A 268 2.21 -16.03 2.57
CA SER A 268 2.50 -16.56 3.90
C SER A 268 3.97 -16.96 4.07
N ILE A 269 4.57 -17.63 3.07
CA ILE A 269 5.98 -18.05 3.11
C ILE A 269 6.94 -16.87 3.00
N LEU A 270 6.62 -15.88 2.14
CA LEU A 270 7.53 -14.79 1.80
C LEU A 270 7.48 -13.60 2.76
N LYS A 271 6.46 -13.50 3.64
CA LYS A 271 6.28 -12.50 4.71
C LYS A 271 6.46 -11.01 4.32
N HIS A 272 6.58 -10.70 3.03
CA HIS A 272 6.65 -9.35 2.46
C HIS A 272 5.81 -9.29 1.18
N ASN A 273 4.79 -8.43 1.16
CA ASN A 273 3.98 -8.18 -0.03
C ASN A 273 4.77 -7.45 -1.14
N GLU A 274 5.89 -6.79 -0.82
CA GLU A 274 6.68 -6.02 -1.80
C GLU A 274 7.72 -6.85 -2.59
N VAL A 275 8.13 -8.03 -2.09
CA VAL A 275 9.14 -8.89 -2.73
C VAL A 275 8.50 -10.02 -3.58
N LEU A 276 7.17 -10.06 -3.63
CA LEU A 276 6.44 -11.07 -4.40
C LEU A 276 6.69 -10.97 -5.91
N GLY A 277 7.05 -9.78 -6.42
CA GLY A 277 7.38 -9.57 -7.84
C GLY A 277 8.61 -10.36 -8.28
N GLY A 278 9.74 -10.15 -7.60
CA GLY A 278 11.02 -10.78 -7.96
C GLY A 278 11.01 -12.30 -7.79
N VAL A 279 10.37 -12.81 -6.73
CA VAL A 279 10.32 -14.27 -6.49
C VAL A 279 9.38 -14.98 -7.46
N LYS A 280 8.25 -14.35 -7.85
CA LYS A 280 7.38 -14.89 -8.92
C LYS A 280 8.09 -14.92 -10.26
N GLU A 281 8.88 -13.88 -10.56
CA GLU A 281 9.74 -13.87 -11.75
C GLU A 281 10.76 -15.01 -11.66
N GLU A 282 11.51 -15.19 -10.56
CA GLU A 282 12.51 -16.27 -10.39
C GLU A 282 11.96 -17.70 -10.45
N MET A 283 10.76 -17.93 -9.92
CA MET A 283 10.10 -19.22 -10.09
C MET A 283 9.68 -19.46 -11.54
N GLY A 284 9.14 -18.42 -12.21
CA GLY A 284 8.88 -18.47 -13.64
C GLY A 284 10.15 -18.76 -14.45
N HIS A 285 11.27 -18.15 -14.04
CA HIS A 285 12.60 -18.38 -14.61
C HIS A 285 12.99 -19.84 -14.58
N HIS A 286 12.87 -20.48 -13.41
CA HIS A 286 13.27 -21.87 -13.22
C HIS A 286 12.35 -22.85 -13.97
N ILE A 287 11.04 -22.60 -13.97
CA ILE A 287 10.05 -23.47 -14.64
C ILE A 287 10.26 -23.51 -16.14
N VAL A 288 10.50 -22.36 -16.79
CA VAL A 288 10.66 -22.31 -18.24
C VAL A 288 12.00 -22.86 -18.71
N ARG A 289 13.06 -22.67 -17.90
CA ARG A 289 14.38 -23.23 -18.18
C ARG A 289 14.40 -24.75 -18.08
N GLY A 290 13.69 -25.31 -17.08
CA GLY A 290 13.52 -26.76 -16.92
C GLY A 290 14.84 -27.52 -17.02
N GLU A 291 14.85 -28.57 -17.86
CA GLU A 291 16.02 -29.42 -18.12
C GLU A 291 17.06 -28.78 -19.07
N HIS A 292 16.83 -27.55 -19.52
CA HIS A 292 17.61 -26.89 -20.57
C HIS A 292 18.13 -25.51 -20.12
N PRO A 293 18.79 -25.37 -18.97
CA PRO A 293 19.15 -24.07 -18.39
C PRO A 293 20.02 -23.19 -19.30
N ASP A 294 20.85 -23.80 -20.14
CA ASP A 294 21.83 -23.13 -21.01
C ASP A 294 21.41 -23.10 -22.50
N ASN A 295 20.19 -23.57 -22.81
CA ASN A 295 19.68 -23.71 -24.19
C ASN A 295 18.42 -22.84 -24.38
N PRO A 296 18.57 -21.52 -24.56
CA PRO A 296 17.42 -20.61 -24.67
C PRO A 296 16.52 -20.90 -25.87
N GLU A 297 17.04 -21.50 -26.96
CA GLU A 297 16.25 -21.87 -28.14
C GLU A 297 15.13 -22.89 -27.85
N LYS A 298 15.25 -23.61 -26.73
CA LYS A 298 14.26 -24.61 -26.28
C LYS A 298 13.24 -24.03 -25.30
N HIS A 299 13.40 -22.78 -24.87
CA HIS A 299 12.51 -22.17 -23.88
C HIS A 299 11.25 -21.63 -24.54
N SER A 300 10.11 -21.77 -23.86
CA SER A 300 8.85 -21.17 -24.33
C SER A 300 8.80 -19.66 -24.14
N ARG A 301 9.61 -19.12 -23.23
CA ARG A 301 9.61 -17.71 -22.86
C ARG A 301 11.04 -17.24 -22.56
N ILE A 302 11.42 -16.11 -23.15
CA ILE A 302 12.74 -15.51 -22.98
C ILE A 302 12.59 -14.13 -22.38
N TRP A 303 13.35 -13.81 -21.35
CA TRP A 303 13.32 -12.48 -20.73
C TRP A 303 14.67 -12.06 -20.12
N LYS A 304 15.64 -12.97 -19.97
CA LYS A 304 16.96 -12.62 -19.42
C LYS A 304 17.78 -12.02 -20.56
N GLU A 305 18.51 -10.95 -20.26
CA GLU A 305 19.30 -10.25 -21.27
C GLU A 305 20.26 -11.16 -22.02
N GLU A 306 21.01 -12.00 -21.28
CA GLU A 306 21.95 -12.97 -21.85
C GLU A 306 21.28 -13.95 -22.80
N ASP A 307 20.12 -14.51 -22.42
CA ASP A 307 19.34 -15.43 -23.25
C ASP A 307 18.85 -14.73 -24.53
N VAL A 308 18.36 -13.48 -24.41
CA VAL A 308 17.95 -12.68 -25.58
C VAL A 308 19.13 -12.44 -26.51
N VAL A 309 20.29 -12.04 -25.98
CA VAL A 309 21.51 -11.81 -26.75
C VAL A 309 21.97 -13.07 -27.46
N ASN A 310 21.97 -14.22 -26.77
CA ASN A 310 22.30 -15.52 -27.35
C ASN A 310 21.37 -15.87 -28.52
N ILE A 311 20.05 -15.76 -28.31
CA ILE A 311 19.05 -16.02 -29.36
C ILE A 311 19.27 -15.09 -30.57
N CYS A 312 19.60 -13.82 -30.33
CA CYS A 312 19.81 -12.87 -31.42
C CYS A 312 21.12 -13.10 -32.19
N ALA A 313 22.10 -13.76 -31.57
CA ALA A 313 23.37 -14.13 -32.18
C ALA A 313 23.33 -15.46 -32.96
N MET A 314 22.23 -16.23 -32.85
CA MET A 314 22.06 -17.48 -33.58
C MET A 314 21.93 -17.27 -35.09
N ASP A 315 22.31 -18.29 -35.86
CA ASP A 315 22.19 -18.31 -37.30
C ASP A 315 20.72 -18.16 -37.73
N ALA A 316 20.49 -17.44 -38.84
CA ALA A 316 19.16 -17.23 -39.42
C ALA A 316 18.46 -18.53 -39.87
N THR A 317 19.12 -19.67 -39.89
CA THR A 317 18.55 -20.99 -40.16
C THR A 317 18.04 -21.72 -38.91
N THR A 318 18.32 -21.18 -37.72
CA THR A 318 17.93 -21.81 -36.44
C THR A 318 16.41 -21.75 -36.24
N GLU A 319 15.79 -22.91 -36.02
CA GLU A 319 14.36 -22.98 -35.72
C GLU A 319 14.08 -22.53 -34.27
N LEU A 320 13.33 -21.44 -34.13
CA LEU A 320 12.95 -20.85 -32.83
C LEU A 320 11.48 -21.07 -32.51
N ASP A 321 10.94 -22.20 -32.95
CA ASP A 321 9.50 -22.51 -32.91
C ASP A 321 8.97 -22.73 -31.48
N MET A 322 9.83 -23.00 -30.50
CA MET A 322 9.43 -23.11 -29.09
C MET A 322 9.11 -21.75 -28.47
N ILE A 323 9.73 -20.66 -28.93
CA ILE A 323 9.62 -19.34 -28.30
C ILE A 323 8.24 -18.73 -28.59
N GLU A 324 7.42 -18.64 -27.56
CA GLU A 324 6.08 -18.03 -27.62
C GLU A 324 6.05 -16.60 -27.06
N ALA A 325 7.00 -16.24 -26.20
CA ALA A 325 7.08 -14.91 -25.60
C ALA A 325 8.53 -14.43 -25.45
N ILE A 326 8.76 -13.16 -25.74
CA ILE A 326 10.04 -12.50 -25.47
C ILE A 326 9.87 -11.16 -24.77
N ARG A 327 10.74 -10.89 -23.81
CA ARG A 327 10.88 -9.61 -23.12
C ARG A 327 12.33 -9.16 -23.15
N PHE A 328 12.60 -7.97 -23.64
CA PHE A 328 13.91 -7.36 -23.59
C PHE A 328 13.79 -5.95 -23.01
N LYS A 329 14.27 -5.78 -21.78
CA LYS A 329 14.28 -4.53 -21.04
C LYS A 329 15.62 -4.39 -20.34
N HIS A 330 16.25 -3.22 -20.47
CA HIS A 330 17.58 -2.99 -19.90
C HIS A 330 17.59 -1.72 -19.02
N ASN A 331 18.30 -1.79 -17.90
CA ASN A 331 18.31 -0.74 -16.88
C ASN A 331 19.33 0.38 -17.14
N SER A 332 20.27 0.18 -18.08
CA SER A 332 21.31 1.16 -18.42
C SER A 332 21.13 1.70 -19.83
N VAL A 333 21.22 3.04 -19.95
CA VAL A 333 21.16 3.81 -21.19
C VAL A 333 22.42 3.58 -22.06
N ASP A 334 23.54 3.15 -21.47
CA ASP A 334 24.83 3.01 -22.15
C ASP A 334 24.94 1.76 -23.04
N HIS A 335 23.98 0.83 -22.98
CA HIS A 335 24.04 -0.41 -23.76
C HIS A 335 23.27 -0.36 -25.09
N ILE A 336 22.51 0.71 -25.37
CA ILE A 336 21.68 0.82 -26.58
C ILE A 336 22.51 0.76 -27.86
N GLN A 337 23.78 1.20 -27.84
CA GLN A 337 24.65 1.13 -29.01
C GLN A 337 25.18 -0.28 -29.32
N ARG A 338 25.30 -1.18 -28.33
CA ARG A 338 25.80 -2.56 -28.54
C ARG A 338 24.82 -3.46 -29.28
N TYR A 339 23.53 -3.12 -29.28
CA TYR A 339 22.45 -3.99 -29.74
C TYR A 339 21.77 -3.54 -31.05
N LYS A 340 22.41 -2.65 -31.81
CA LYS A 340 21.90 -2.15 -33.12
C LYS A 340 21.72 -3.23 -34.20
N HIS A 341 22.22 -4.44 -33.98
CA HIS A 341 22.31 -5.50 -35.00
C HIS A 341 21.46 -6.77 -34.71
N LEU A 342 20.46 -6.71 -33.83
CA LEU A 342 19.60 -7.86 -33.46
C LEU A 342 18.54 -8.18 -34.55
N HIS A 343 19.00 -8.36 -35.78
CA HIS A 343 18.25 -8.45 -37.04
C HIS A 343 17.57 -9.81 -37.36
N PRO A 344 18.01 -11.02 -36.90
CA PRO A 344 17.48 -12.27 -37.45
C PRO A 344 16.34 -12.98 -36.69
N PHE A 345 16.28 -12.93 -35.35
CA PHE A 345 15.56 -13.98 -34.61
C PHE A 345 14.03 -13.97 -34.81
N VAL A 346 13.41 -12.79 -34.93
CA VAL A 346 11.94 -12.72 -34.93
C VAL A 346 11.33 -13.20 -36.25
N ALA A 347 12.05 -13.08 -37.37
CA ALA A 347 11.64 -13.66 -38.64
C ALA A 347 11.50 -15.19 -38.57
N ASN A 348 12.24 -15.83 -37.66
CA ASN A 348 12.33 -17.28 -37.52
C ASN A 348 11.41 -17.85 -36.43
N THR A 349 10.77 -16.99 -35.63
CA THR A 349 9.84 -17.40 -34.58
C THR A 349 8.41 -17.54 -35.11
N LYS A 350 7.98 -18.76 -35.45
CA LYS A 350 6.63 -19.01 -36.02
C LYS A 350 5.50 -18.96 -34.99
N ASN A 351 5.82 -19.18 -33.71
CA ASN A 351 4.84 -19.33 -32.62
C ASN A 351 4.77 -18.14 -31.66
N LEU A 352 5.46 -17.05 -31.96
CA LEU A 352 5.52 -15.88 -31.07
C LEU A 352 4.13 -15.22 -30.92
N ARG A 353 3.74 -15.04 -29.66
CA ARG A 353 2.46 -14.46 -29.23
C ARG A 353 2.65 -13.16 -28.45
N TRP A 354 3.81 -12.95 -27.84
CA TRP A 354 4.09 -11.81 -26.97
C TRP A 354 5.48 -11.23 -27.22
N ILE A 355 5.55 -9.92 -27.43
CA ILE A 355 6.80 -9.17 -27.56
C ILE A 355 6.74 -7.96 -26.63
N GLU A 356 7.73 -7.83 -25.75
CA GLU A 356 8.07 -6.60 -25.04
C GLU A 356 9.52 -6.25 -25.37
N TRP A 357 9.78 -5.09 -25.97
CA TRP A 357 11.11 -4.78 -26.50
C TRP A 357 11.54 -3.35 -26.22
N GLN A 358 12.76 -3.17 -25.74
CA GLN A 358 13.38 -1.86 -25.52
C GLN A 358 14.46 -1.56 -26.57
N GLY A 359 14.36 -0.41 -27.22
CA GLY A 359 15.24 0.05 -28.29
C GLY A 359 14.66 -0.17 -29.69
N ASP A 360 15.49 0.06 -30.71
CA ASP A 360 15.08 -0.11 -32.09
C ASP A 360 15.10 -1.58 -32.50
N LEU A 361 13.92 -2.14 -32.77
CA LEU A 361 13.79 -3.31 -33.60
C LEU A 361 14.33 -2.96 -34.99
N ALA A 362 15.03 -3.89 -35.65
CA ALA A 362 15.56 -3.62 -36.99
C ALA A 362 14.48 -3.66 -38.09
N SER A 363 14.74 -3.12 -39.27
CA SER A 363 13.73 -2.93 -40.35
C SER A 363 12.95 -4.18 -40.82
N PRO A 364 13.51 -5.41 -40.91
CA PRO A 364 12.81 -6.57 -41.47
C PRO A 364 11.70 -7.11 -40.58
N LEU A 365 11.78 -6.79 -39.30
CA LEU A 365 10.84 -7.17 -38.25
C LEU A 365 9.45 -6.55 -38.45
N LEU A 366 9.31 -5.55 -39.32
CA LEU A 366 8.04 -4.89 -39.62
C LEU A 366 7.61 -5.06 -41.07
N THR A 367 8.55 -5.27 -42.00
CA THR A 367 8.25 -5.54 -43.41
C THR A 367 7.91 -7.02 -43.65
N ASN A 368 8.70 -7.99 -43.18
CA ASN A 368 8.51 -9.42 -43.50
C ASN A 368 7.90 -10.29 -42.38
N PHE A 369 7.43 -9.65 -41.31
CA PHE A 369 6.86 -10.30 -40.12
C PHE A 369 5.59 -11.13 -40.40
N PRO A 370 5.62 -12.47 -40.34
CA PRO A 370 4.49 -13.33 -40.66
C PRO A 370 3.81 -13.87 -39.38
N GLN A 371 3.68 -13.06 -38.33
CA GLN A 371 3.13 -13.57 -37.07
C GLN A 371 1.62 -13.38 -37.00
N ARG A 372 0.89 -14.29 -37.67
CA ARG A 372 -0.57 -14.38 -37.51
C ARG A 372 -0.96 -14.68 -36.05
N LYS A 373 -0.06 -15.21 -35.22
CA LYS A 373 -0.33 -15.58 -33.81
C LYS A 373 -0.02 -14.48 -32.78
N LEU A 374 0.58 -13.35 -33.19
CA LEU A 374 0.96 -12.29 -32.25
C LEU A 374 -0.30 -11.69 -31.58
N CYS A 375 -0.30 -11.70 -30.24
CA CYS A 375 -1.40 -11.22 -29.40
C CYS A 375 -1.04 -9.92 -28.65
N CYS A 376 0.24 -9.72 -28.32
CA CYS A 376 0.70 -8.57 -27.55
C CYS A 376 2.01 -8.00 -28.11
N LEU A 377 2.04 -6.68 -28.31
CA LEU A 377 3.20 -5.93 -28.77
C LEU A 377 3.44 -4.72 -27.86
N ILE A 378 4.54 -4.72 -27.13
CA ILE A 378 4.96 -3.63 -26.25
C ILE A 378 6.34 -3.15 -26.70
N LEU A 379 6.47 -1.86 -27.01
CA LEU A 379 7.72 -1.28 -27.48
C LEU A 379 8.13 -0.10 -26.60
N HIS A 380 9.40 -0.05 -26.22
CA HIS A 380 9.99 0.98 -25.38
C HIS A 380 11.16 1.66 -26.10
N ASN A 381 11.32 2.97 -25.96
CA ASN A 381 12.55 3.70 -26.31
C ASN A 381 13.04 3.50 -27.76
N SER A 382 12.14 3.39 -28.74
CA SER A 382 12.55 3.37 -30.15
C SER A 382 12.81 4.78 -30.68
N SER A 383 13.81 4.90 -31.56
CA SER A 383 14.19 6.13 -32.24
C SER A 383 13.49 6.33 -33.61
N ARG A 384 12.52 5.46 -33.95
CA ARG A 384 11.82 5.52 -35.24
C ARG A 384 10.78 6.63 -35.31
N THR A 385 10.64 7.21 -36.50
CA THR A 385 9.63 8.26 -36.80
C THR A 385 8.23 7.70 -37.06
N GLN A 386 8.17 6.45 -37.52
CA GLN A 386 6.95 5.68 -37.74
C GLN A 386 7.16 4.24 -37.25
N LEU A 387 6.08 3.57 -36.87
CA LEU A 387 6.17 2.18 -36.46
C LEU A 387 6.50 1.31 -37.67
N TRP A 388 5.62 1.21 -38.66
CA TRP A 388 5.82 0.49 -39.93
C TRP A 388 5.38 1.32 -41.13
N GLU A 389 5.92 1.02 -42.30
CA GLU A 389 5.47 1.60 -43.56
C GLU A 389 4.10 1.04 -43.95
N GLY A 390 3.15 1.91 -44.31
CA GLY A 390 1.80 1.51 -44.73
C GLY A 390 0.94 0.94 -43.60
N TYR A 391 0.23 -0.16 -43.87
CA TYR A 391 -0.60 -0.86 -42.88
C TYR A 391 -0.10 -2.30 -42.67
N LYS A 392 -0.23 -2.81 -41.44
CA LYS A 392 0.20 -4.15 -41.06
C LYS A 392 -1.00 -5.01 -40.68
N ILE A 393 -1.03 -6.24 -41.17
CA ILE A 393 -2.09 -7.21 -40.86
C ILE A 393 -1.63 -8.08 -39.68
N LEU A 394 -2.20 -7.85 -38.50
CA LEU A 394 -1.97 -8.65 -37.29
C LEU A 394 -3.34 -9.06 -36.72
N PRO A 395 -3.95 -10.13 -37.25
CA PRO A 395 -5.37 -10.43 -37.00
C PRO A 395 -5.66 -10.88 -35.57
N ASN A 396 -4.65 -11.29 -34.81
CA ASN A 396 -4.79 -11.75 -33.43
C ASN A 396 -4.27 -10.74 -32.39
N LEU A 397 -3.77 -9.58 -32.82
CA LEU A 397 -3.22 -8.59 -31.91
C LEU A 397 -4.34 -8.00 -31.05
N LYS A 398 -4.22 -8.16 -29.73
CA LYS A 398 -5.18 -7.66 -28.73
C LYS A 398 -4.64 -6.50 -27.93
N ILE A 399 -3.33 -6.49 -27.67
CA ILE A 399 -2.67 -5.47 -26.85
C ILE A 399 -1.55 -4.83 -27.67
N MET A 400 -1.55 -3.51 -27.72
CA MET A 400 -0.43 -2.73 -28.24
C MET A 400 -0.09 -1.59 -27.29
N GLU A 401 1.16 -1.52 -26.84
CA GLU A 401 1.66 -0.42 -26.01
C GLU A 401 2.93 0.17 -26.63
N LEU A 402 2.96 1.48 -26.84
CA LEU A 402 4.15 2.19 -27.33
C LEU A 402 4.59 3.22 -26.29
N CYS A 403 5.75 2.99 -25.70
CA CYS A 403 6.28 3.75 -24.59
C CYS A 403 7.58 4.46 -24.98
N TYR A 404 7.66 5.75 -24.70
CA TYR A 404 8.84 6.59 -24.91
C TYR A 404 9.40 6.53 -26.34
N MET A 405 8.50 6.46 -27.33
CA MET A 405 8.87 6.50 -28.75
C MET A 405 9.28 7.93 -29.11
N SER A 406 10.58 8.21 -29.01
CA SER A 406 11.11 9.57 -28.96
C SER A 406 10.85 10.39 -30.23
N PHE A 407 10.73 9.72 -31.38
CA PHE A 407 10.56 10.35 -32.69
C PHE A 407 9.24 10.05 -33.38
N LEU A 408 8.35 9.26 -32.76
CA LEU A 408 7.07 8.88 -33.36
C LEU A 408 6.18 10.13 -33.55
N MET A 409 5.91 10.48 -34.80
CA MET A 409 5.11 11.67 -35.15
C MET A 409 3.61 11.35 -35.32
N ILE A 410 3.30 10.15 -35.82
CA ILE A 410 1.94 9.64 -36.05
C ILE A 410 1.83 8.16 -35.64
N THR A 411 0.68 7.74 -35.11
CA THR A 411 0.44 6.32 -34.81
C THR A 411 0.32 5.46 -36.08
N PRO A 412 0.50 4.13 -36.02
CA PRO A 412 0.26 3.27 -37.18
C PRO A 412 -1.21 3.29 -37.66
N ASN A 413 -1.43 2.84 -38.89
CA ASN A 413 -2.78 2.50 -39.35
C ASN A 413 -3.29 1.22 -38.68
N PHE A 414 -4.45 1.32 -38.02
CA PHE A 414 -5.11 0.24 -37.27
C PHE A 414 -6.03 -0.69 -38.09
N ASN A 415 -6.25 -0.46 -39.39
CA ASN A 415 -7.20 -1.26 -40.19
C ASN A 415 -6.85 -2.76 -40.24
N GLY A 416 -5.58 -3.12 -40.10
CA GLY A 416 -5.13 -4.52 -40.06
C GLY A 416 -5.14 -5.15 -38.66
N LEU A 417 -5.73 -4.48 -37.66
CA LEU A 417 -5.73 -4.88 -36.24
C LEU A 417 -7.17 -5.07 -35.71
N PRO A 418 -8.00 -5.92 -36.33
CA PRO A 418 -9.44 -6.00 -36.05
C PRO A 418 -9.79 -6.47 -34.63
N HIS A 419 -8.85 -7.12 -33.94
CA HIS A 419 -9.03 -7.67 -32.59
C HIS A 419 -8.37 -6.86 -31.49
N LEU A 420 -7.92 -5.63 -31.78
CA LEU A 420 -7.28 -4.78 -30.79
C LEU A 420 -8.27 -4.41 -29.68
N GLU A 421 -7.96 -4.80 -28.45
CA GLU A 421 -8.78 -4.61 -27.25
C GLU A 421 -8.17 -3.55 -26.32
N ARG A 422 -6.84 -3.36 -26.35
CA ARG A 422 -6.12 -2.39 -25.53
C ARG A 422 -5.04 -1.67 -26.34
N PHE A 423 -5.08 -0.34 -26.33
CA PHE A 423 -4.02 0.49 -26.90
C PHE A 423 -3.52 1.50 -25.86
N LYS A 424 -2.20 1.58 -25.67
CA LYS A 424 -1.58 2.54 -24.75
C LYS A 424 -0.41 3.26 -25.41
N LEU A 425 -0.37 4.58 -25.23
CA LEU A 425 0.76 5.44 -25.58
C LEU A 425 1.27 6.12 -24.31
N THR A 426 2.58 6.10 -24.07
CA THR A 426 3.17 6.79 -22.92
C THR A 426 4.45 7.51 -23.34
N GLY A 427 4.59 8.80 -23.04
CA GLY A 427 5.84 9.54 -23.22
C GLY A 427 6.29 9.70 -24.68
N CYS A 428 5.41 9.56 -25.67
CA CYS A 428 5.71 9.83 -27.08
C CYS A 428 5.67 11.35 -27.31
N ARG A 429 6.77 12.03 -26.99
CA ARG A 429 6.84 13.51 -26.88
C ARG A 429 6.69 14.25 -28.21
N LEU A 430 7.05 13.60 -29.32
CA LEU A 430 6.96 14.17 -30.67
C LEU A 430 5.65 13.85 -31.41
N LEU A 431 4.79 13.01 -30.83
CA LEU A 431 3.53 12.60 -31.44
C LEU A 431 2.60 13.80 -31.63
N GLU A 432 2.19 14.08 -32.87
CA GLU A 432 1.27 15.18 -33.20
C GLU A 432 -0.13 14.70 -33.56
N GLU A 433 -0.24 13.52 -34.17
CA GLU A 433 -1.49 12.98 -34.70
C GLU A 433 -1.68 11.50 -34.36
N ILE A 434 -2.93 11.11 -34.16
CA ILE A 434 -3.34 9.71 -34.09
C ILE A 434 -4.10 9.36 -35.36
N HIS A 435 -3.69 8.28 -36.03
CA HIS A 435 -4.26 7.85 -37.28
C HIS A 435 -5.77 7.61 -37.14
N PRO A 436 -6.62 8.18 -38.04
CA PRO A 436 -8.08 8.16 -37.88
C PRO A 436 -8.73 6.78 -37.79
N SER A 437 -8.08 5.73 -38.32
CA SER A 437 -8.62 4.36 -38.24
C SER A 437 -8.75 3.83 -36.81
N ILE A 438 -8.13 4.46 -35.80
CA ILE A 438 -8.36 4.10 -34.39
C ILE A 438 -9.85 4.21 -34.02
N GLY A 439 -10.56 5.19 -34.58
CA GLY A 439 -11.98 5.43 -34.29
C GLY A 439 -12.93 4.37 -34.82
N ARG A 440 -12.43 3.40 -35.61
CA ARG A 440 -13.20 2.31 -36.23
C ARG A 440 -13.00 0.95 -35.53
N LEU A 441 -12.23 0.89 -34.44
CA LEU A 441 -11.92 -0.35 -33.74
C LEU A 441 -13.06 -0.84 -32.84
N GLU A 442 -13.96 -1.68 -33.39
CA GLU A 442 -15.16 -2.15 -32.66
C GLU A 442 -14.89 -2.94 -31.37
N ARG A 443 -13.68 -3.48 -31.21
CA ARG A 443 -13.28 -4.31 -30.06
C ARG A 443 -12.45 -3.58 -29.01
N LEU A 444 -12.06 -2.33 -29.26
CA LEU A 444 -11.23 -1.57 -28.34
C LEU A 444 -12.01 -1.32 -27.04
N VAL A 445 -11.45 -1.79 -25.92
CA VAL A 445 -12.04 -1.66 -24.57
C VAL A 445 -11.32 -0.57 -23.77
N PHE A 446 -10.02 -0.41 -23.98
CA PHE A 446 -9.19 0.53 -23.25
C PHE A 446 -8.26 1.30 -24.18
N LEU A 447 -8.27 2.63 -24.03
CA LEU A 447 -7.39 3.55 -24.72
C LEU A 447 -6.78 4.53 -23.70
N SER A 448 -5.46 4.54 -23.57
CA SER A 448 -4.75 5.52 -22.73
C SER A 448 -3.62 6.19 -23.49
N ILE A 449 -3.53 7.52 -23.38
CA ILE A 449 -2.49 8.34 -23.99
C ILE A 449 -1.91 9.26 -22.92
N GLU A 450 -0.66 9.03 -22.57
CA GLU A 450 0.01 9.62 -21.40
C GLU A 450 1.29 10.36 -21.83
N ASP A 451 1.52 11.57 -21.32
CA ASP A 451 2.68 12.43 -21.57
C ASP A 451 3.01 12.65 -23.08
N CYS A 452 1.98 12.62 -23.93
CA CYS A 452 2.06 12.95 -25.37
C CYS A 452 1.87 14.46 -25.59
N ARG A 453 2.93 15.23 -25.33
CA ARG A 453 2.88 16.70 -25.18
C ARG A 453 2.55 17.50 -26.45
N ARG A 454 2.81 16.95 -27.63
CA ARG A 454 2.55 17.61 -28.92
C ARG A 454 1.26 17.17 -29.58
N LEU A 455 0.53 16.22 -29.00
CA LEU A 455 -0.72 15.73 -29.56
C LEU A 455 -1.74 16.87 -29.58
N LYS A 456 -2.21 17.24 -30.77
CA LYS A 456 -3.11 18.39 -30.96
C LYS A 456 -4.57 17.97 -30.99
N MET A 457 -4.84 16.83 -31.63
CA MET A 457 -6.19 16.38 -31.93
C MET A 457 -6.32 14.87 -31.73
N PHE A 458 -7.49 14.46 -31.25
CA PHE A 458 -7.91 13.07 -31.25
C PHE A 458 -8.94 12.84 -32.37
N PRO A 459 -8.79 11.79 -33.21
CA PRO A 459 -9.68 11.53 -34.33
C PRO A 459 -11.10 11.10 -33.90
N PRO A 460 -12.11 11.20 -34.79
CA PRO A 460 -13.50 10.93 -34.43
C PRO A 460 -13.74 9.48 -34.01
N ILE A 461 -14.55 9.29 -32.97
CA ILE A 461 -14.94 7.97 -32.46
C ILE A 461 -16.24 7.52 -33.16
N THR A 462 -16.08 6.86 -34.32
CA THR A 462 -17.23 6.48 -35.17
C THR A 462 -17.81 5.10 -34.85
N GLN A 463 -17.01 4.13 -34.39
CA GLN A 463 -17.44 2.73 -34.21
C GLN A 463 -16.89 2.03 -32.95
N LEU A 464 -16.39 2.75 -31.95
CA LEU A 464 -15.81 2.16 -30.73
C LEU A 464 -16.87 1.60 -29.74
N LYS A 465 -17.66 0.63 -30.18
CA LYS A 465 -18.83 0.08 -29.46
C LYS A 465 -18.54 -0.56 -28.10
N LYS A 466 -17.29 -0.99 -27.85
CA LYS A 466 -16.88 -1.68 -26.62
C LYS A 466 -15.99 -0.84 -25.70
N LEU A 467 -15.74 0.43 -26.05
CA LEU A 467 -14.82 1.27 -25.30
C LEU A 467 -15.39 1.56 -23.91
N LYS A 468 -14.65 1.14 -22.89
CA LYS A 468 -15.02 1.37 -21.48
C LYS A 468 -14.21 2.49 -20.86
N THR A 469 -12.99 2.71 -21.33
CA THR A 469 -12.07 3.66 -20.70
C THR A 469 -11.27 4.39 -21.76
N LEU A 470 -11.40 5.71 -21.73
CA LEU A 470 -10.63 6.66 -22.51
C LEU A 470 -9.85 7.56 -21.54
N SER A 471 -8.53 7.59 -21.68
CA SER A 471 -7.65 8.32 -20.77
C SER A 471 -6.64 9.17 -21.54
N PHE A 472 -6.56 10.45 -21.19
CA PHE A 472 -5.53 11.39 -21.63
C PHE A 472 -4.87 12.00 -20.41
N SER A 473 -3.57 11.84 -20.27
CA SER A 473 -2.81 12.38 -19.14
C SER A 473 -1.59 13.14 -19.64
N GLY A 474 -1.36 14.38 -19.22
CA GLY A 474 -0.19 15.17 -19.64
C GLY A 474 -0.15 15.50 -21.14
N CYS A 475 -1.32 15.55 -21.80
CA CYS A 475 -1.48 15.93 -23.20
C CYS A 475 -1.77 17.43 -23.34
N TYR A 476 -0.77 18.27 -23.06
CA TYR A 476 -0.92 19.73 -22.92
C TYR A 476 -1.51 20.48 -24.12
N LYS A 477 -1.40 19.93 -25.34
CA LYS A 477 -1.89 20.56 -26.58
C LYS A 477 -3.19 19.96 -27.10
N LEU A 478 -3.79 19.00 -26.40
CA LEU A 478 -5.05 18.39 -26.82
C LEU A 478 -6.20 19.35 -26.51
N PHE A 479 -6.79 19.96 -27.54
CA PHE A 479 -7.84 20.97 -27.37
C PHE A 479 -9.22 20.54 -27.89
N LYS A 480 -9.34 19.33 -28.47
CA LYS A 480 -10.61 18.81 -29.03
C LYS A 480 -10.69 17.29 -28.97
N LEU A 481 -11.85 16.78 -28.56
CA LEU A 481 -12.25 15.38 -28.67
C LEU A 481 -13.32 15.31 -29.75
N SER A 482 -12.95 15.00 -31.00
CA SER A 482 -13.93 15.06 -32.09
C SER A 482 -15.06 14.02 -31.93
N GLU A 483 -16.31 14.46 -32.13
CA GLU A 483 -17.54 13.67 -32.36
C GLU A 483 -17.54 12.28 -31.72
N ILE A 484 -17.66 12.24 -30.40
CA ILE A 484 -17.74 10.98 -29.67
C ILE A 484 -19.21 10.58 -29.55
N GLN A 485 -19.70 9.79 -30.50
CA GLN A 485 -21.11 9.37 -30.56
C GLN A 485 -21.40 8.08 -29.76
N GLN A 486 -20.59 7.73 -28.77
CA GLN A 486 -20.63 6.40 -28.14
C GLN A 486 -20.57 6.45 -26.61
N ASN A 487 -21.28 5.51 -25.98
CA ASN A 487 -21.28 5.33 -24.53
C ASN A 487 -19.93 4.79 -24.04
N MET A 488 -19.38 5.39 -22.98
CA MET A 488 -18.16 4.91 -22.31
C MET A 488 -18.33 4.97 -20.80
N ASP A 489 -17.81 3.98 -20.07
CA ASP A 489 -17.96 3.99 -18.61
C ASP A 489 -17.10 5.08 -17.95
N ASN A 490 -15.84 5.26 -18.40
CA ASN A 490 -14.85 6.12 -17.76
C ASN A 490 -14.13 7.04 -18.76
N LEU A 491 -14.08 8.33 -18.44
CA LEU A 491 -13.24 9.31 -19.11
C LEU A 491 -12.28 9.95 -18.11
N HIS A 492 -10.98 9.88 -18.40
CA HIS A 492 -9.95 10.51 -17.60
C HIS A 492 -9.20 11.54 -18.44
N LEU A 493 -9.25 12.81 -18.02
CA LEU A 493 -8.46 13.90 -18.55
C LEU A 493 -7.65 14.46 -17.39
N TYR A 494 -6.36 14.17 -17.35
CA TYR A 494 -5.45 14.69 -16.32
C TYR A 494 -4.42 15.59 -16.99
N ASN A 495 -4.22 16.81 -16.47
CA ASN A 495 -3.26 17.72 -17.10
C ASN A 495 -2.49 18.57 -16.10
N SER A 496 -1.46 18.03 -15.45
CA SER A 496 -0.65 18.72 -14.44
C SER A 496 0.17 19.95 -14.90
N GLY A 497 -0.06 20.47 -16.10
CA GLY A 497 0.58 21.69 -16.62
C GLY A 497 -0.39 22.86 -16.66
N ASP A 498 0.11 24.09 -16.78
CA ASP A 498 -0.69 25.33 -16.81
C ASP A 498 -1.59 25.50 -18.06
N THR A 499 -1.70 24.48 -18.91
CA THR A 499 -2.59 24.50 -20.08
C THR A 499 -4.02 24.21 -19.68
N LYS A 500 -4.87 25.24 -19.78
CA LYS A 500 -6.31 25.17 -19.62
C LYS A 500 -6.93 24.23 -20.66
N LEU A 501 -7.83 23.33 -20.23
CA LEU A 501 -8.66 22.58 -21.17
C LEU A 501 -9.50 23.57 -21.98
N GLY A 502 -9.51 23.45 -23.32
CA GLY A 502 -10.29 24.34 -24.16
C GLY A 502 -11.79 24.17 -23.91
N LEU A 503 -12.55 25.28 -23.90
CA LEU A 503 -14.01 25.28 -23.66
C LEU A 503 -14.77 24.31 -24.58
N GLN A 504 -14.29 24.10 -25.80
CA GLN A 504 -14.88 23.18 -26.77
C GLN A 504 -14.93 21.73 -26.27
N LEU A 505 -13.96 21.30 -25.45
CA LEU A 505 -13.96 19.95 -24.88
C LEU A 505 -15.19 19.70 -24.01
N PHE A 506 -15.73 20.72 -23.34
CA PHE A 506 -16.91 20.56 -22.50
C PHE A 506 -18.19 20.38 -23.30
N CYS A 507 -18.32 21.04 -24.46
CA CYS A 507 -19.43 20.80 -25.38
C CYS A 507 -19.42 19.35 -25.89
N ASP A 508 -18.23 18.78 -26.12
CA ASP A 508 -18.08 17.39 -26.57
C ASP A 508 -18.48 16.37 -25.47
N LEU A 509 -18.59 16.78 -24.20
CA LEU A 509 -18.99 15.89 -23.08
C LEU A 509 -20.51 15.73 -22.95
N GLU A 510 -21.30 16.69 -23.42
CA GLU A 510 -22.77 16.70 -23.26
C GLU A 510 -23.45 15.50 -23.95
N GLU A 511 -22.86 15.00 -25.04
CA GLU A 511 -23.38 13.83 -25.77
C GLU A 511 -22.99 12.48 -25.13
N LEU A 512 -22.18 12.49 -24.06
CA LEU A 512 -21.59 11.27 -23.51
C LEU A 512 -22.40 10.68 -22.35
N VAL A 513 -22.64 9.37 -22.46
CA VAL A 513 -23.13 8.57 -21.34
C VAL A 513 -21.95 8.06 -20.52
N LEU A 514 -21.49 8.87 -19.57
CA LEU A 514 -20.38 8.56 -18.65
C LEU A 514 -20.87 8.05 -17.29
N ARG A 515 -20.12 7.12 -16.67
CA ARG A 515 -20.28 6.78 -15.25
C ARG A 515 -19.23 7.47 -14.37
N LYS A 516 -18.01 7.62 -14.88
CA LYS A 516 -16.91 8.27 -14.17
C LYS A 516 -16.24 9.31 -15.06
N LEU A 517 -16.02 10.49 -14.51
CA LEU A 517 -15.32 11.59 -15.15
C LEU A 517 -14.22 12.08 -14.21
N ASP A 518 -12.99 12.05 -14.70
CA ASP A 518 -11.83 12.60 -14.00
C ASP A 518 -11.27 13.77 -14.78
N LEU A 519 -11.29 14.95 -14.17
CA LEU A 519 -10.74 16.21 -14.67
C LEU A 519 -9.73 16.78 -13.65
N SER A 520 -9.03 15.90 -12.94
CA SER A 520 -8.08 16.31 -11.92
C SER A 520 -6.89 17.04 -12.54
N TRP A 521 -6.45 18.07 -11.82
CA TRP A 521 -5.31 18.94 -12.15
C TRP A 521 -5.44 19.68 -13.48
N CYS A 522 -6.64 19.83 -14.04
CA CYS A 522 -6.88 20.44 -15.36
C CYS A 522 -6.87 21.98 -15.41
N CYS A 523 -6.42 22.66 -14.34
CA CYS A 523 -6.42 24.12 -14.23
C CYS A 523 -7.81 24.77 -14.42
N LEU A 524 -8.89 24.10 -14.01
CA LEU A 524 -10.25 24.62 -14.12
C LEU A 524 -10.54 25.72 -13.09
N GLU A 525 -11.26 26.75 -13.53
CA GLU A 525 -11.68 27.91 -12.75
C GLU A 525 -13.21 28.04 -12.75
N ASP A 526 -13.75 28.99 -11.98
CA ASP A 526 -15.20 29.16 -11.77
C ASP A 526 -15.96 29.39 -13.09
N ASP A 527 -15.37 30.16 -13.99
CA ASP A 527 -15.96 30.49 -15.29
C ASP A 527 -16.07 29.25 -16.20
N ASP A 528 -15.17 28.27 -16.08
CA ASP A 528 -15.17 27.06 -16.93
C ASP A 528 -16.38 26.17 -16.65
N MET A 529 -16.87 26.18 -15.41
CA MET A 529 -18.09 25.49 -15.00
C MET A 529 -19.36 26.26 -15.37
N SER A 530 -19.23 27.53 -15.79
CA SER A 530 -20.36 28.42 -16.08
C SER A 530 -20.78 28.40 -17.56
N TYR A 531 -19.88 28.01 -18.47
CA TYR A 531 -20.13 27.99 -19.92
C TYR A 531 -20.72 26.67 -20.44
N ALA A 532 -20.60 25.59 -19.69
CA ALA A 532 -21.07 24.26 -20.12
C ALA A 532 -22.31 23.85 -19.30
N LEU A 533 -23.40 23.50 -19.98
CA LEU A 533 -24.54 22.87 -19.32
C LEU A 533 -24.20 21.40 -19.14
N TRP A 534 -23.63 21.03 -18.00
CA TRP A 534 -23.26 19.63 -17.76
C TRP A 534 -24.53 18.81 -17.50
N GLU A 535 -25.10 18.27 -18.57
CA GLU A 535 -26.18 17.30 -18.53
C GLU A 535 -25.59 15.89 -18.64
N LEU A 536 -25.04 15.37 -17.53
CA LEU A 536 -24.47 14.02 -17.47
C LEU A 536 -25.37 13.13 -16.61
N PRO A 537 -26.50 12.63 -17.14
CA PRO A 537 -27.56 11.98 -16.35
C PRO A 537 -27.12 10.67 -15.69
N ASN A 538 -26.04 10.06 -16.18
CA ASN A 538 -25.53 8.77 -15.72
C ASN A 538 -24.26 8.86 -14.88
N LEU A 539 -23.70 10.06 -14.70
CA LEU A 539 -22.44 10.26 -13.99
C LEU A 539 -22.61 9.90 -12.51
N GLN A 540 -21.75 9.02 -12.02
CA GLN A 540 -21.73 8.54 -10.63
C GLN A 540 -20.51 9.03 -9.87
N GLU A 541 -19.38 9.23 -10.54
CA GLU A 541 -18.14 9.71 -9.92
C GLU A 541 -17.55 10.87 -10.72
N LEU A 542 -17.25 11.96 -10.02
CA LEU A 542 -16.62 13.15 -10.58
C LEU A 542 -15.37 13.50 -9.76
N ASN A 543 -14.21 13.48 -10.41
CA ASN A 543 -12.95 13.92 -9.82
C ASN A 543 -12.55 15.28 -10.41
N LEU A 544 -12.44 16.28 -9.55
CA LEU A 544 -12.05 17.67 -9.81
C LEU A 544 -10.83 18.07 -8.96
N GLU A 545 -10.08 17.10 -8.44
CA GLU A 545 -8.93 17.32 -7.57
C GLU A 545 -7.92 18.32 -8.19
N GLY A 546 -7.32 19.20 -7.40
CA GLY A 546 -6.18 20.03 -7.82
C GLY A 546 -6.51 21.16 -8.79
N ASN A 547 -7.78 21.51 -8.98
CA ASN A 547 -8.21 22.63 -9.83
C ASN A 547 -8.17 23.99 -9.10
N LYS A 548 -8.39 25.08 -9.85
CA LYS A 548 -8.19 26.48 -9.42
C LYS A 548 -9.49 27.20 -9.01
N PHE A 549 -10.58 26.45 -8.78
CA PHE A 549 -11.88 26.99 -8.35
C PHE A 549 -11.74 27.89 -7.11
N SER A 550 -12.42 29.04 -7.13
CA SER A 550 -12.68 29.91 -5.99
C SER A 550 -14.08 29.66 -5.41
N GLN A 551 -15.05 29.36 -6.27
CA GLN A 551 -16.42 29.02 -5.93
C GLN A 551 -16.90 27.89 -6.87
N LEU A 552 -17.42 26.80 -6.30
CA LEU A 552 -17.98 25.70 -7.09
C LEU A 552 -19.45 25.48 -6.73
N SER A 553 -20.35 25.71 -7.68
CA SER A 553 -21.79 25.52 -7.49
C SER A 553 -22.36 24.51 -8.46
N PHE A 554 -23.17 23.58 -7.96
CA PHE A 554 -23.83 22.54 -8.74
C PHE A 554 -25.25 22.91 -9.18
N THR A 555 -25.71 24.15 -8.95
CA THR A 555 -27.07 24.59 -9.32
C THR A 555 -27.39 24.44 -10.81
N ARG A 556 -26.39 24.66 -11.68
CA ARG A 556 -26.52 24.55 -13.15
C ARG A 556 -26.05 23.19 -13.70
N LEU A 557 -25.55 22.30 -12.83
CA LEU A 557 -25.01 21.01 -13.23
C LEU A 557 -26.08 19.93 -13.00
N GLN A 558 -26.63 19.37 -14.08
CA GLN A 558 -27.62 18.30 -13.99
C GLN A 558 -26.92 16.94 -13.83
N LEU A 559 -26.52 16.65 -12.60
CA LEU A 559 -25.83 15.40 -12.23
C LEU A 559 -26.69 14.55 -11.28
N PRO A 560 -27.89 14.08 -11.71
CA PRO A 560 -28.88 13.47 -10.82
C PRO A 560 -28.42 12.15 -10.17
N ARG A 561 -27.40 11.49 -10.73
CA ARG A 561 -26.87 10.21 -10.24
C ARG A 561 -25.49 10.30 -9.58
N LEU A 562 -24.97 11.52 -9.37
CA LEU A 562 -23.63 11.71 -8.81
C LEU A 562 -23.57 11.20 -7.37
N LYS A 563 -22.75 10.18 -7.13
CA LYS A 563 -22.55 9.57 -5.81
C LYS A 563 -21.25 10.02 -5.15
N ARG A 564 -20.20 10.29 -5.94
CA ARG A 564 -18.88 10.65 -5.42
C ARG A 564 -18.36 11.91 -6.10
N LEU A 565 -17.94 12.86 -5.29
CA LEU A 565 -17.24 14.07 -5.71
C LEU A 565 -15.89 14.15 -5.00
N ASP A 566 -14.82 14.35 -5.77
CA ASP A 566 -13.50 14.68 -5.24
C ASP A 566 -13.12 16.09 -5.69
N VAL A 567 -12.92 17.00 -4.75
CA VAL A 567 -12.43 18.37 -4.96
C VAL A 567 -11.16 18.62 -4.14
N SER A 568 -10.48 17.56 -3.71
CA SER A 568 -9.26 17.67 -2.90
C SER A 568 -8.21 18.53 -3.59
N TRP A 569 -7.30 19.13 -2.83
CA TRP A 569 -6.23 20.00 -3.35
C TRP A 569 -6.70 21.25 -4.14
N CYS A 570 -8.00 21.57 -4.18
CA CYS A 570 -8.51 22.86 -4.69
C CYS A 570 -8.23 23.99 -3.69
N ARG A 571 -6.98 24.49 -3.68
CA ARG A 571 -6.46 25.38 -2.62
C ARG A 571 -7.19 26.72 -2.50
N ASN A 572 -7.77 27.21 -3.60
CA ASN A 572 -8.48 28.50 -3.67
C ASN A 572 -9.98 28.37 -3.37
N LEU A 573 -10.51 27.15 -3.27
CA LEU A 573 -11.95 26.93 -3.16
C LEU A 573 -12.44 27.46 -1.81
N VAL A 574 -13.23 28.53 -1.82
CA VAL A 574 -13.80 29.16 -0.62
C VAL A 574 -15.20 28.62 -0.31
N LYS A 575 -15.97 28.29 -1.35
CA LYS A 575 -17.34 27.79 -1.20
C LYS A 575 -17.63 26.66 -2.18
N LEU A 576 -18.23 25.60 -1.65
CA LEU A 576 -18.91 24.55 -2.41
C LEU A 576 -20.41 24.72 -2.17
N SER A 577 -21.29 24.61 -3.17
CA SER A 577 -22.73 24.74 -2.90
C SER A 577 -23.62 23.99 -3.88
N ALA A 578 -24.88 23.79 -3.47
CA ALA A 578 -25.95 23.19 -4.28
C ALA A 578 -25.66 21.74 -4.73
N LEU A 579 -24.98 20.96 -3.88
CA LEU A 579 -24.64 19.56 -4.15
C LEU A 579 -25.88 18.73 -4.53
N PRO A 580 -25.77 17.79 -5.51
CA PRO A 580 -26.87 16.92 -5.88
C PRO A 580 -27.36 16.06 -4.71
N SER A 581 -28.67 15.80 -4.64
CA SER A 581 -29.27 15.02 -3.56
C SER A 581 -28.81 13.56 -3.50
N SER A 582 -28.30 13.02 -4.61
CA SER A 582 -27.76 11.66 -4.74
C SER A 582 -26.34 11.51 -4.19
N ILE A 583 -25.68 12.60 -3.80
CA ILE A 583 -24.29 12.58 -3.33
C ILE A 583 -24.16 11.72 -2.06
N ALA A 584 -23.16 10.84 -2.07
CA ALA A 584 -22.86 9.91 -0.98
C ALA A 584 -21.48 10.15 -0.36
N ILE A 585 -20.53 10.59 -1.18
CA ILE A 585 -19.13 10.79 -0.81
C ILE A 585 -18.65 12.15 -1.34
N VAL A 586 -18.12 12.98 -0.45
CA VAL A 586 -17.45 14.24 -0.81
C VAL A 586 -16.07 14.26 -0.18
N LYS A 587 -15.04 14.38 -1.02
CA LYS A 587 -13.65 14.58 -0.59
C LYS A 587 -13.20 16.01 -0.91
N ALA A 588 -12.67 16.70 0.09
CA ALA A 588 -12.18 18.08 0.00
C ALA A 588 -10.85 18.21 0.78
N ASP A 589 -10.03 17.17 0.75
CA ASP A 589 -8.78 17.13 1.52
C ASP A 589 -7.81 18.21 1.01
N HIS A 590 -7.07 18.86 1.92
CA HIS A 590 -6.15 19.96 1.58
C HIS A 590 -6.77 21.19 0.88
N CYS A 591 -8.09 21.38 0.94
CA CYS A 591 -8.77 22.62 0.51
C CYS A 591 -8.63 23.74 1.54
N ARG A 592 -7.51 24.47 1.49
CA ARG A 592 -7.08 25.43 2.52
C ARG A 592 -8.00 26.63 2.72
N SER A 593 -8.68 27.06 1.65
CA SER A 593 -9.50 28.28 1.65
C SER A 593 -10.97 28.01 1.95
N LEU A 594 -11.38 26.74 2.07
CA LEU A 594 -12.79 26.33 2.11
C LEU A 594 -13.45 26.73 3.42
N ARG A 595 -14.51 27.53 3.33
CA ARG A 595 -15.24 28.10 4.46
C ARG A 595 -16.71 27.69 4.54
N SER A 596 -17.34 27.36 3.41
CA SER A 596 -18.77 27.08 3.32
C SER A 596 -19.10 25.96 2.34
N PHE A 597 -20.10 25.15 2.69
CA PHE A 597 -20.69 24.09 1.85
C PHE A 597 -22.11 24.44 1.37
N GLY A 598 -22.57 25.66 1.66
CA GLY A 598 -23.92 26.09 1.33
C GLY A 598 -24.99 25.22 2.00
N ASP A 599 -26.17 25.17 1.39
CA ASP A 599 -27.25 24.30 1.87
C ASP A 599 -27.01 22.83 1.48
N VAL A 600 -26.79 21.99 2.49
CA VAL A 600 -26.62 20.54 2.37
C VAL A 600 -27.85 19.75 2.85
N SER A 601 -28.97 20.42 3.13
CA SER A 601 -30.21 19.78 3.62
C SER A 601 -30.77 18.70 2.68
N ASN A 602 -30.50 18.84 1.38
CA ASN A 602 -30.93 17.90 0.35
C ASN A 602 -30.01 16.68 0.17
N CYS A 603 -28.82 16.67 0.78
CA CYS A 603 -27.81 15.61 0.64
C CYS A 603 -28.10 14.42 1.55
N LYS A 604 -29.31 13.86 1.47
CA LYS A 604 -29.77 12.79 2.36
C LYS A 604 -28.96 11.50 2.22
N TRP A 605 -28.19 11.32 1.15
CA TRP A 605 -27.38 10.11 0.96
C TRP A 605 -25.91 10.26 1.38
N LEU A 606 -25.52 11.42 1.90
CA LEU A 606 -24.14 11.70 2.29
C LEU A 606 -23.77 10.91 3.56
N TRP A 607 -22.83 9.98 3.43
CA TRP A 607 -22.32 9.16 4.55
C TRP A 607 -20.81 9.28 4.72
N ASN A 608 -20.08 9.81 3.73
CA ASN A 608 -18.63 10.01 3.80
C ASN A 608 -18.23 11.45 3.41
N PHE A 609 -17.54 12.12 4.33
CA PHE A 609 -16.97 13.44 4.11
C PHE A 609 -15.52 13.52 4.57
N SER A 610 -14.62 14.07 3.76
CA SER A 610 -13.24 14.35 4.17
C SER A 610 -12.81 15.79 3.89
N HIS A 611 -12.20 16.43 4.88
CA HIS A 611 -11.53 17.72 4.78
C HIS A 611 -10.30 17.73 5.69
N ARG A 612 -9.21 17.10 5.22
CA ARG A 612 -7.92 17.01 5.91
C ARG A 612 -7.10 18.30 5.70
N TRP A 613 -7.44 19.35 6.43
CA TRP A 613 -6.62 20.56 6.61
C TRP A 613 -6.99 21.27 7.92
N GLU A 614 -6.14 22.18 8.43
CA GLU A 614 -6.44 23.08 9.56
C GLU A 614 -7.74 23.87 9.31
N SER A 615 -8.87 23.30 9.75
CA SER A 615 -10.19 23.73 9.29
C SER A 615 -10.63 25.00 10.01
N LYS A 616 -10.81 26.11 9.26
CA LYS A 616 -11.67 27.24 9.65
C LYS A 616 -13.12 27.04 9.20
N LEU A 617 -13.53 25.78 8.98
CA LEU A 617 -14.84 25.44 8.45
C LEU A 617 -15.90 25.63 9.54
N GLY A 618 -16.53 26.81 9.57
CA GLY A 618 -17.57 27.15 10.56
C GLY A 618 -18.83 26.30 10.44
N GLU A 619 -19.09 25.75 9.25
CA GLU A 619 -20.30 25.00 8.90
C GLU A 619 -20.17 23.48 9.08
N ALA A 620 -19.07 22.98 9.64
CA ALA A 620 -18.82 21.54 9.75
C ALA A 620 -19.94 20.79 10.51
N GLY A 621 -20.58 21.45 11.49
CA GLY A 621 -21.75 20.90 12.19
C GLY A 621 -23.02 20.77 11.34
N ILE A 622 -23.18 21.59 10.29
CA ILE A 622 -24.32 21.51 9.36
C ILE A 622 -24.21 20.25 8.50
N ILE A 623 -23.00 19.92 8.04
CA ILE A 623 -22.73 18.70 7.27
C ILE A 623 -23.07 17.47 8.11
N LEU A 624 -22.57 17.39 9.35
CA LEU A 624 -22.89 16.27 10.24
C LEU A 624 -24.41 16.16 10.48
N ASN A 625 -25.11 17.28 10.68
CA ASN A 625 -26.56 17.25 10.87
C ASN A 625 -27.30 16.68 9.67
N SER A 626 -26.87 17.07 8.47
CA SER A 626 -27.43 16.51 7.23
C SER A 626 -27.17 15.00 7.14
N MET A 627 -25.95 14.55 7.45
CA MET A 627 -25.60 13.12 7.45
C MET A 627 -26.42 12.31 8.47
N LEU A 628 -26.61 12.85 9.70
CA LEU A 628 -27.41 12.21 10.75
C LEU A 628 -28.92 12.18 10.40
N GLN A 629 -29.44 13.23 9.77
CA GLN A 629 -30.84 13.27 9.32
C GLN A 629 -31.07 12.49 8.00
N GLY A 630 -29.98 12.18 7.29
CA GLY A 630 -29.94 11.51 6.00
C GLY A 630 -30.42 10.06 6.03
N ASN A 631 -30.72 9.55 4.84
CA ASN A 631 -31.16 8.19 4.56
C ASN A 631 -30.00 7.20 4.42
N ALA A 632 -28.79 7.66 4.10
CA ALA A 632 -27.65 6.76 3.90
C ALA A 632 -26.92 6.48 5.21
N VAL A 633 -26.80 5.19 5.49
CA VAL A 633 -25.86 4.66 6.47
C VAL A 633 -25.25 3.41 5.83
N GLU A 634 -23.94 3.39 5.61
CA GLU A 634 -23.25 2.22 5.09
C GLU A 634 -22.73 1.39 6.26
N ASP A 635 -23.15 0.13 6.37
CA ASP A 635 -22.78 -0.78 7.46
C ASP A 635 -23.01 -0.26 8.89
N HIS A 636 -23.97 0.65 9.11
CA HIS A 636 -24.21 1.35 10.38
C HIS A 636 -23.15 2.43 10.73
N PHE A 637 -22.46 3.00 9.73
CA PHE A 637 -21.44 4.04 9.95
C PHE A 637 -21.64 5.31 9.10
N ILE A 638 -21.17 6.41 9.67
CA ILE A 638 -20.89 7.68 8.99
C ILE A 638 -19.39 7.96 9.18
N SER A 639 -18.71 8.35 8.10
CA SER A 639 -17.27 8.65 8.12
C SER A 639 -17.02 10.14 7.92
N VAL A 640 -16.32 10.77 8.86
CA VAL A 640 -15.93 12.17 8.77
C VAL A 640 -14.45 12.32 9.11
N ALA A 641 -13.63 12.75 8.14
CA ALA A 641 -12.19 12.93 8.34
C ALA A 641 -11.82 14.42 8.42
N PHE A 642 -11.10 14.82 9.47
CA PHE A 642 -10.56 16.17 9.69
C PHE A 642 -9.14 16.11 10.22
N GLU A 643 -8.34 17.15 10.02
CA GLU A 643 -6.96 17.18 10.54
C GLU A 643 -6.91 17.73 11.98
N ARG A 644 -6.38 16.92 12.92
CA ARG A 644 -5.93 17.24 14.29
C ARG A 644 -6.94 17.81 15.30
N GLN A 645 -8.01 18.48 14.90
CA GLN A 645 -9.02 19.05 15.82
C GLN A 645 -10.45 18.79 15.33
N ILE A 646 -11.31 18.35 16.25
CA ILE A 646 -12.76 18.27 16.03
C ILE A 646 -13.31 19.70 15.92
N PRO A 647 -14.01 20.08 14.82
CA PRO A 647 -14.56 21.44 14.71
C PRO A 647 -15.52 21.75 15.87
N LYS A 648 -15.50 22.99 16.39
CA LYS A 648 -16.26 23.38 17.62
C LYS A 648 -17.74 22.99 17.61
N GLY A 649 -18.40 22.97 16.44
CA GLY A 649 -19.81 22.59 16.29
C GLY A 649 -20.13 21.11 16.55
N PHE A 650 -19.11 20.26 16.66
CA PHE A 650 -19.25 18.82 16.89
C PHE A 650 -19.14 18.42 18.37
N VAL A 651 -18.39 19.20 19.17
CA VAL A 651 -18.01 18.82 20.54
C VAL A 651 -19.23 18.59 21.43
N GLY A 652 -20.28 19.41 21.36
CA GLY A 652 -21.48 19.24 22.20
C GLY A 652 -22.39 18.07 21.83
N ARG A 653 -22.26 17.52 20.61
CA ARG A 653 -23.16 16.48 20.07
C ARG A 653 -22.57 15.07 20.15
N PHE A 654 -21.28 14.98 20.45
CA PHE A 654 -20.57 13.71 20.57
C PHE A 654 -20.63 13.07 21.97
N PHE A 655 -21.10 13.80 22.99
CA PHE A 655 -21.11 13.30 24.38
C PHE A 655 -22.40 12.58 24.79
N THR A 656 -23.44 12.54 23.94
CA THR A 656 -24.72 11.88 24.26
C THR A 656 -24.78 10.46 23.70
N GLY A 657 -24.18 9.50 24.41
CA GLY A 657 -24.60 8.09 24.35
C GLY A 657 -24.06 7.16 23.25
N TYR A 658 -23.09 7.57 22.42
CA TYR A 658 -22.57 6.74 21.30
C TYR A 658 -21.11 6.30 21.49
N SER A 659 -20.78 5.07 21.04
CA SER A 659 -19.41 4.54 21.05
C SER A 659 -18.66 4.89 19.76
N PHE A 660 -17.59 5.67 19.87
CA PHE A 660 -16.75 6.05 18.73
C PHE A 660 -15.61 5.06 18.57
N THR A 661 -15.39 4.59 17.34
CA THR A 661 -14.18 3.83 17.03
C THR A 661 -13.28 4.70 16.17
N ARG A 662 -12.22 5.26 16.75
CA ARG A 662 -11.13 5.86 15.99
C ARG A 662 -10.46 4.73 15.20
N ARG A 663 -10.80 4.58 13.92
CA ARG A 663 -10.15 3.64 13.01
C ARG A 663 -9.17 4.41 12.13
N ARG A 664 -7.95 3.89 12.01
CA ARG A 664 -7.03 4.28 10.95
C ARG A 664 -7.46 3.57 9.66
N PRO A 665 -7.65 4.26 8.53
CA PRO A 665 -7.76 3.60 7.23
C PRO A 665 -6.50 2.78 6.96
N HIS A 666 -6.63 1.64 6.25
CA HIS A 666 -5.49 0.79 5.89
C HIS A 666 -4.45 1.49 5.00
N ASP A 667 -4.81 2.64 4.39
CA ASP A 667 -3.99 3.38 3.42
C ASP A 667 -3.59 4.81 3.89
N ALA A 668 -3.76 5.14 5.18
CA ALA A 668 -3.43 6.49 5.68
C ALA A 668 -2.01 6.58 6.25
N ASN A 669 -1.22 7.54 5.76
CA ASN A 669 0.10 7.89 6.30
C ASN A 669 0.02 8.29 7.79
N ASP A 670 1.14 8.11 8.50
CA ASP A 670 1.30 8.09 9.98
C ASP A 670 0.91 9.36 10.79
N SER A 671 0.22 10.34 10.21
CA SER A 671 -0.11 11.62 10.88
C SER A 671 -1.60 12.00 10.92
N GLU A 672 -2.51 11.12 10.47
CA GLU A 672 -3.88 11.52 10.12
C GLU A 672 -4.97 10.95 11.06
N ASP A 673 -5.83 11.82 11.57
CA ASP A 673 -7.00 11.45 12.40
C ASP A 673 -8.26 11.31 11.55
N THR A 674 -8.68 10.07 11.28
CA THR A 674 -9.99 9.80 10.69
C THR A 674 -10.98 9.43 11.80
N PHE A 675 -12.13 10.10 11.85
CA PHE A 675 -13.19 9.80 12.81
C PHE A 675 -14.31 9.03 12.09
N THR A 676 -14.53 7.80 12.50
CA THR A 676 -15.67 7.01 12.03
C THR A 676 -16.69 6.92 13.17
N LEU A 677 -17.88 7.45 12.94
CA LEU A 677 -19.01 7.34 13.87
C LEU A 677 -19.74 6.04 13.55
N ARG A 678 -19.81 5.14 14.54
CA ARG A 678 -20.70 3.96 14.50
C ARG A 678 -22.04 4.35 15.10
N LEU A 679 -23.11 4.19 14.33
CA LEU A 679 -24.47 4.35 14.80
C LEU A 679 -24.93 3.03 15.47
N PRO A 680 -25.81 3.07 16.49
CA PRO A 680 -26.36 1.86 17.11
C PRO A 680 -27.08 0.97 16.10
N ASP A 681 -27.13 -0.33 16.37
CA ASP A 681 -27.79 -1.30 15.50
C ASP A 681 -29.32 -1.03 15.37
N ASP A 682 -29.92 -0.33 16.34
CA ASP A 682 -31.32 0.08 16.37
C ASP A 682 -31.57 1.54 15.89
N TRP A 683 -30.56 2.20 15.33
CA TRP A 683 -30.63 3.59 14.86
C TRP A 683 -31.82 3.87 13.93
N THR A 684 -32.07 3.00 12.96
CA THR A 684 -33.21 3.13 12.03
C THR A 684 -34.56 3.09 12.77
N LEU A 685 -34.66 2.28 13.82
CA LEU A 685 -35.84 2.19 14.69
C LEU A 685 -36.03 3.45 15.53
N MET A 686 -34.93 4.00 16.08
CA MET A 686 -34.93 5.25 16.83
C MET A 686 -35.34 6.45 15.95
N LYS A 687 -34.81 6.50 14.72
CA LYS A 687 -35.16 7.52 13.71
C LYS A 687 -36.65 7.49 13.36
N HIS A 688 -37.22 6.31 13.15
CA HIS A 688 -38.64 6.16 12.83
C HIS A 688 -39.57 6.58 13.97
N ARG A 689 -39.11 6.57 15.22
CA ARG A 689 -39.87 7.02 16.40
C ARG A 689 -39.80 8.53 16.63
N GLY A 690 -39.14 9.29 15.76
CA GLY A 690 -39.03 10.75 15.90
C GLY A 690 -38.23 11.19 17.12
N LEU A 691 -37.41 10.31 17.70
CA LEU A 691 -36.55 10.64 18.82
C LEU A 691 -35.40 11.51 18.29
N ASN A 692 -35.47 12.82 18.53
CA ASN A 692 -34.35 13.73 18.35
C ASN A 692 -33.36 13.50 19.51
N ILE A 693 -32.15 13.01 19.20
CA ILE A 693 -31.02 12.92 20.15
C ILE A 693 -29.98 13.97 19.78
#